data_AF-A0A347ZWQ4-F1
#
_entry.id   AF-A0A347ZWQ4-F1
#
_cell.length_a   1.000
_cell.length_b   1.000
_cell.length_c   1.000
_cell.angle_alpha   90.00
_cell.angle_beta   90.00
_cell.angle_gamma   90.00
#
_symmetry.space_group_name_H-M   'P 1'
#
loop_
_entity.id
_entity.type
_entity.pdbx_description
1 polymer ?
#
loop_
_entity_poly.entity_id
_entity_poly.type
_entity_poly.pdbx_seq_one_letter_code
_entity_poly.pdbx_strand_id
1 'polypeptide(L)'
;MKKHYRMLAALVILSSLLLSSFSFYNPAVMSPTADDPDGPVQITGEFEYTNDFVVETYYVEHAVALLDMTGFIKRDKEWELPVDGQVLGYMDLDADNNRATFSISLPIQPLGEFNDVDQDAQAEKGVQIFTVGYSPNLTGDVFSDGDDRSLGWPSYLASVKTDTENQDEVTGGKLVIWAADGQQDFPSGFGDDGLLFTADDPQMAVPAGYSVIDLDQSPFAIMRDSVVNITLYEPKDIAVKDFSAQTYSQAFDSLFNIISNEYAFNGVEGKQLDWDTLYAQIAPRVAEAENNQDAYAYFLALRDFAMSFHDGHVGLSGGDLEGAYNQYTVLGGYGFAVRELDDGTVVVVYVSADGPAEQAGMQVGAEILKINGQDVQTAIDEVPLFSPQSTDFGKRYEQTVFLTRGGIGDTMSVEFMNDASTQSTSAEGGFFKNLLSSIFGGSKAASGKAQTVELTSIYELDSLFAVYQGGETDSYVLPIEYRFYSNTGIGYIKINSNYDDLGLAIRVFDRALKSFSEAGATGIVIDMRHNYGGSPLGLAGFLDDQDILLGQLEYYSDKTGKFEPDGPRDKVYPNEEQYRFENMVLLVDQFCYSACEIEAYGFSQVPGMVVMGQFPTAGVEAETARGDFLLPEGVEITLPTGRFTLPDGSIFLEGQGVQPTVKLPVDRASVLSDQDVVLQSAFDYILSQS
;
A
#
# COMPACT_ATOMS: atom_id res chain seq x y z
N MET A 1 -11.20 9.60 0.77
CA MET A 1 -11.46 11.07 0.82
C MET A 1 -12.08 11.70 -0.45
N LYS A 2 -12.67 10.95 -1.41
CA LYS A 2 -13.26 11.52 -2.64
C LYS A 2 -14.76 11.30 -2.87
N LYS A 3 -15.42 10.42 -2.12
CA LYS A 3 -16.88 10.31 -2.15
C LYS A 3 -17.43 11.28 -1.13
N HIS A 4 -17.80 12.50 -1.50
CA HIS A 4 -18.79 13.35 -0.81
C HIS A 4 -18.80 14.72 -1.50
N TYR A 5 -19.54 14.86 -2.60
CA TYR A 5 -20.21 16.11 -3.00
C TYR A 5 -20.93 15.83 -4.31
N ARG A 6 -22.23 15.52 -4.26
CA ARG A 6 -23.22 15.92 -5.29
C ARG A 6 -24.62 15.42 -4.92
N MET A 7 -25.39 16.30 -4.29
CA MET A 7 -26.83 16.32 -4.48
C MET A 7 -27.35 17.75 -4.33
N LEU A 8 -27.79 18.36 -5.44
CA LEU A 8 -29.14 18.93 -5.51
C LEU A 8 -29.54 19.21 -6.97
N ALA A 9 -30.73 18.75 -7.31
CA ALA A 9 -31.39 18.82 -8.61
C ALA A 9 -32.12 20.15 -8.87
N ALA A 10 -32.39 20.50 -10.14
CA ALA A 10 -33.76 20.52 -10.71
C ALA A 10 -33.91 21.35 -12.02
N LEU A 11 -34.38 20.64 -13.08
CA LEU A 11 -35.38 20.96 -14.12
C LEU A 11 -35.53 22.37 -14.75
N VAL A 12 -35.63 22.44 -16.10
CA VAL A 12 -36.89 22.68 -16.87
C VAL A 12 -36.72 22.40 -18.40
N ILE A 13 -37.47 21.38 -18.86
CA ILE A 13 -38.22 21.11 -20.11
C ILE A 13 -38.19 22.14 -21.27
N LEU A 14 -37.98 21.67 -22.53
CA LEU A 14 -38.97 21.85 -23.62
C LEU A 14 -38.77 20.89 -24.82
N SER A 15 -39.90 20.31 -25.24
CA SER A 15 -40.10 19.39 -26.36
C SER A 15 -40.62 20.10 -27.62
N SER A 16 -40.25 19.61 -28.82
CA SER A 16 -41.04 19.54 -30.08
C SER A 16 -40.12 19.19 -31.26
N LEU A 17 -40.16 17.98 -31.85
CA LEU A 17 -41.08 17.42 -32.86
C LEU A 17 -40.96 17.98 -34.30
N LEU A 18 -40.56 17.07 -35.19
CA LEU A 18 -41.06 16.77 -36.56
C LEU A 18 -40.27 17.21 -37.81
N LEU A 19 -39.88 16.15 -38.54
CA LEU A 19 -39.99 15.92 -39.99
C LEU A 19 -39.22 16.83 -40.96
N SER A 20 -38.20 16.25 -41.58
CA SER A 20 -38.03 16.40 -43.03
C SER A 20 -37.42 15.13 -43.62
N SER A 21 -38.26 14.37 -44.32
CA SER A 21 -37.87 13.35 -45.28
C SER A 21 -37.16 14.01 -46.47
N PHE A 22 -35.89 13.64 -46.70
CA PHE A 22 -35.25 13.80 -48.00
C PHE A 22 -34.68 12.46 -48.44
N SER A 23 -35.43 11.77 -49.31
CA SER A 23 -34.88 10.73 -50.17
C SER A 23 -33.96 11.37 -51.18
N PHE A 24 -32.67 11.05 -51.11
CA PHE A 24 -31.76 11.15 -52.26
C PHE A 24 -31.39 9.75 -52.70
N TYR A 25 -31.80 9.43 -53.92
CA TYR A 25 -31.23 8.36 -54.74
C TYR A 25 -29.74 8.65 -54.94
N ASN A 26 -28.85 7.73 -54.58
CA ASN A 26 -27.52 7.65 -55.16
C ASN A 26 -27.09 6.17 -55.25
N PRO A 27 -26.29 5.82 -56.27
CA PRO A 27 -26.31 4.54 -56.94
C PRO A 27 -25.66 3.45 -56.09
N ALA A 28 -25.91 2.20 -56.47
CA ALA A 28 -25.16 1.06 -55.96
C ALA A 28 -23.65 1.32 -56.11
N VAL A 29 -23.02 1.73 -55.02
CA VAL A 29 -21.59 1.57 -54.82
C VAL A 29 -21.43 0.08 -54.58
N MET A 30 -20.92 -0.63 -55.58
CA MET A 30 -20.28 -1.92 -55.31
C MET A 30 -19.11 -1.58 -54.38
N SER A 31 -19.29 -1.77 -53.09
CA SER A 31 -18.15 -1.93 -52.18
C SER A 31 -17.32 -3.06 -52.79
N PRO A 32 -16.01 -2.87 -53.00
CA PRO A 32 -15.15 -4.04 -53.16
C PRO A 32 -15.38 -4.85 -51.89
N THR A 33 -15.78 -6.11 -52.05
CA THR A 33 -15.65 -7.11 -50.99
C THR A 33 -14.16 -7.15 -50.68
N ALA A 34 -13.72 -6.37 -49.68
CA ALA A 34 -12.55 -6.76 -48.93
C ALA A 34 -12.88 -8.15 -48.43
N ASP A 35 -12.08 -9.14 -48.79
CA ASP A 35 -12.19 -10.47 -48.19
C ASP A 35 -12.23 -10.25 -46.67
N ASP A 36 -13.27 -10.75 -46.00
CA ASP A 36 -13.31 -10.72 -44.53
C ASP A 36 -11.99 -11.34 -44.04
N PRO A 37 -11.27 -10.68 -43.12
CA PRO A 37 -10.04 -11.26 -42.60
C PRO A 37 -10.33 -12.66 -42.07
N ASP A 38 -9.49 -13.63 -42.44
CA ASP A 38 -9.58 -15.01 -41.99
C ASP A 38 -9.05 -15.08 -40.55
N GLY A 39 -9.87 -14.63 -39.60
CA GLY A 39 -9.59 -14.62 -38.17
C GLY A 39 -9.74 -13.24 -37.51
N PRO A 40 -9.54 -13.17 -36.17
CA PRO A 40 -9.59 -11.94 -35.41
C PRO A 40 -8.55 -10.93 -35.86
N VAL A 41 -8.95 -9.66 -35.97
CA VAL A 41 -8.07 -8.50 -36.21
C VAL A 41 -8.14 -7.48 -35.08
N GLN A 42 -9.15 -7.61 -34.20
CA GLN A 42 -9.35 -6.74 -33.07
C GLN A 42 -9.93 -7.53 -31.90
N ILE A 43 -9.46 -7.21 -30.70
CA ILE A 43 -10.05 -7.66 -29.45
C ILE A 43 -10.67 -6.45 -28.77
N THR A 44 -11.88 -6.61 -28.26
CA THR A 44 -12.54 -5.63 -27.40
C THR A 44 -12.96 -6.31 -26.11
N GLY A 45 -13.23 -5.55 -25.06
CA GLY A 45 -13.66 -6.15 -23.82
C GLY A 45 -14.04 -5.17 -22.76
N GLU A 46 -14.44 -5.73 -21.62
CA GLU A 46 -14.73 -5.01 -20.40
C GLU A 46 -14.35 -5.87 -19.20
N PHE A 47 -14.14 -5.22 -18.07
CA PHE A 47 -13.98 -5.87 -16.78
C PHE A 47 -14.53 -4.98 -15.66
N GLU A 48 -14.89 -5.63 -14.57
CA GLU A 48 -15.25 -5.01 -13.30
C GLU A 48 -14.21 -5.45 -12.27
N TYR A 49 -13.96 -4.62 -11.28
CA TYR A 49 -13.08 -4.92 -10.16
C TYR A 49 -13.75 -4.47 -8.86
N THR A 50 -13.42 -5.14 -7.78
CA THR A 50 -13.91 -4.79 -6.45
C THR A 50 -12.81 -4.16 -5.62
N ASN A 51 -11.55 -4.56 -5.85
CA ASN A 51 -10.38 -4.01 -5.19
C ASN A 51 -9.78 -2.88 -6.04
N ASP A 52 -9.81 -1.66 -5.53
CA ASP A 52 -9.40 -0.44 -6.26
C ASP A 52 -7.91 -0.09 -6.08
N PHE A 53 -7.16 -0.82 -5.23
CA PHE A 53 -5.75 -0.53 -4.95
C PHE A 53 -4.89 -0.57 -6.22
N VAL A 54 -5.08 -1.57 -7.08
CA VAL A 54 -4.29 -1.70 -8.30
C VAL A 54 -4.75 -0.69 -9.36
N VAL A 55 -6.04 -0.62 -9.65
CA VAL A 55 -6.53 0.12 -10.83
C VAL A 55 -6.67 1.62 -10.59
N GLU A 56 -7.02 2.07 -9.37
CA GLU A 56 -7.33 3.49 -9.12
C GLU A 56 -6.30 4.21 -8.24
N THR A 57 -5.56 3.44 -7.45
CA THR A 57 -4.67 3.98 -6.43
C THR A 57 -3.23 4.07 -6.94
N TYR A 58 -2.62 2.95 -7.36
CA TYR A 58 -1.19 2.92 -7.66
C TYR A 58 -0.83 3.37 -9.08
N TYR A 59 -1.71 3.12 -10.05
CA TYR A 59 -1.41 3.35 -11.46
C TYR A 59 -2.26 4.48 -12.02
N VAL A 60 -1.62 5.38 -12.78
CA VAL A 60 -2.27 6.52 -13.44
C VAL A 60 -2.26 6.42 -14.96
N GLU A 61 -1.39 5.57 -15.50
CA GLU A 61 -1.30 5.25 -16.93
C GLU A 61 -1.85 3.86 -17.16
N HIS A 62 -3.04 3.79 -17.75
CA HIS A 62 -3.74 2.53 -17.97
C HIS A 62 -3.60 2.04 -19.40
N ALA A 63 -3.18 0.79 -19.55
CA ALA A 63 -3.22 0.07 -20.80
C ALA A 63 -3.66 -1.38 -20.56
N VAL A 64 -4.11 -2.00 -21.64
CA VAL A 64 -4.17 -3.47 -21.74
C VAL A 64 -3.14 -3.91 -22.75
N ALA A 65 -2.67 -5.15 -22.65
CA ALA A 65 -1.72 -5.69 -23.59
C ALA A 65 -2.06 -7.12 -23.99
N LEU A 66 -1.60 -7.52 -25.18
CA LEU A 66 -1.42 -8.91 -25.54
C LEU A 66 -0.09 -9.38 -24.93
N LEU A 67 -0.17 -10.28 -23.95
CA LEU A 67 0.94 -10.72 -23.11
C LEU A 67 1.26 -12.19 -23.40
N ASP A 68 2.52 -12.48 -23.68
CA ASP A 68 2.99 -13.81 -24.05
C ASP A 68 2.93 -14.79 -22.86
N MET A 69 2.42 -16.00 -23.11
CA MET A 69 2.21 -17.05 -22.10
C MET A 69 3.32 -18.10 -22.08
N THR A 70 4.47 -17.87 -22.71
CA THR A 70 5.60 -18.80 -22.69
C THR A 70 6.12 -19.08 -21.27
N GLY A 71 6.11 -18.09 -20.37
CA GLY A 71 6.42 -18.31 -18.95
C GLY A 71 5.53 -19.36 -18.30
N PHE A 72 4.21 -19.30 -18.54
CA PHE A 72 3.23 -20.30 -18.09
C PHE A 72 3.49 -21.68 -18.69
N ILE A 73 3.68 -21.77 -20.01
CA ILE A 73 3.90 -23.04 -20.70
C ILE A 73 5.14 -23.76 -20.15
N LYS A 74 6.20 -23.00 -19.85
CA LYS A 74 7.45 -23.52 -19.27
C LYS A 74 7.39 -23.74 -17.75
N ARG A 75 6.33 -23.26 -17.06
CA ARG A 75 6.25 -23.13 -15.60
C ARG A 75 7.45 -22.39 -15.01
N ASP A 76 7.85 -21.31 -15.68
CA ASP A 76 8.97 -20.47 -15.28
C ASP A 76 8.46 -19.11 -14.80
N LYS A 77 8.35 -18.97 -13.47
CA LYS A 77 7.91 -17.72 -12.81
C LYS A 77 8.95 -16.60 -12.91
N GLU A 78 10.20 -16.91 -13.28
CA GLU A 78 11.27 -15.92 -13.49
C GLU A 78 11.46 -15.60 -14.98
N TRP A 79 10.61 -16.14 -15.87
CA TRP A 79 10.66 -15.83 -17.29
C TRP A 79 10.25 -14.37 -17.53
N GLU A 80 11.13 -13.59 -18.15
CA GLU A 80 10.90 -12.18 -18.45
C GLU A 80 10.12 -11.99 -19.75
N LEU A 81 9.06 -11.18 -19.71
CA LEU A 81 8.19 -10.88 -20.85
C LEU A 81 8.93 -10.08 -21.94
N PRO A 82 9.09 -10.61 -23.17
CA PRO A 82 9.78 -9.90 -24.24
C PRO A 82 9.03 -8.64 -24.70
N VAL A 83 9.74 -7.51 -24.74
CA VAL A 83 9.22 -6.22 -25.22
C VAL A 83 8.66 -6.31 -26.64
N ASP A 84 9.38 -6.97 -27.55
CA ASP A 84 8.98 -7.11 -28.95
C ASP A 84 7.60 -7.78 -29.11
N GLY A 85 7.21 -8.64 -28.17
CA GLY A 85 5.94 -9.39 -28.18
C GLY A 85 4.74 -8.62 -27.63
N GLN A 86 4.96 -7.48 -26.97
CA GLN A 86 3.90 -6.72 -26.30
C GLN A 86 3.07 -5.91 -27.31
N VAL A 87 1.76 -6.13 -27.36
CA VAL A 87 0.83 -5.33 -28.19
C VAL A 87 -0.13 -4.57 -27.29
N LEU A 88 0.10 -3.25 -27.16
CA LEU A 88 -0.71 -2.39 -26.31
C LEU A 88 -2.07 -2.03 -26.93
N GLY A 89 -3.07 -1.87 -26.07
CA GLY A 89 -4.40 -1.41 -26.38
C GLY A 89 -4.86 -0.30 -25.45
N TYR A 90 -5.87 0.44 -25.91
CA TYR A 90 -6.49 1.51 -25.14
C TYR A 90 -7.45 0.93 -24.10
N MET A 91 -7.40 1.48 -22.89
CA MET A 91 -8.31 1.19 -21.80
C MET A 91 -9.05 2.48 -21.39
N ASP A 92 -10.37 2.41 -21.32
CA ASP A 92 -11.25 3.48 -20.85
C ASP A 92 -11.75 3.13 -19.45
N LEU A 93 -11.18 3.76 -18.42
CA LEU A 93 -11.51 3.52 -17.03
C LEU A 93 -12.73 4.35 -16.60
N ASP A 94 -13.73 3.69 -16.03
CA ASP A 94 -14.88 4.29 -15.34
C ASP A 94 -14.75 4.01 -13.83
N ALA A 95 -13.82 4.74 -13.20
CA ALA A 95 -13.49 4.60 -11.78
C ALA A 95 -14.69 4.86 -10.84
N ASP A 96 -15.66 5.69 -11.26
CA ASP A 96 -16.87 5.93 -10.47
C ASP A 96 -17.75 4.67 -10.32
N ASN A 97 -17.57 3.68 -11.19
CA ASN A 97 -18.35 2.43 -11.24
C ASN A 97 -17.47 1.16 -11.18
N ASN A 98 -16.20 1.30 -10.82
CA ASN A 98 -15.22 0.23 -10.70
C ASN A 98 -15.19 -0.73 -11.92
N ARG A 99 -15.16 -0.15 -13.12
CA ARG A 99 -15.14 -0.93 -14.36
C ARG A 99 -14.32 -0.25 -15.44
N ALA A 100 -13.88 -1.01 -16.43
CA ALA A 100 -13.24 -0.46 -17.60
C ALA A 100 -13.67 -1.18 -18.87
N THR A 101 -13.54 -0.49 -20.01
CA THR A 101 -13.63 -1.10 -21.33
C THR A 101 -12.30 -0.98 -22.06
N PHE A 102 -12.00 -1.87 -22.98
CA PHE A 102 -10.72 -1.84 -23.69
C PHE A 102 -10.83 -2.31 -25.14
N SER A 103 -9.79 -1.97 -25.91
CA SER A 103 -9.64 -2.41 -27.30
C SER A 103 -8.17 -2.55 -27.69
N ILE A 104 -7.82 -3.69 -28.28
CA ILE A 104 -6.50 -4.00 -28.85
C ILE A 104 -6.66 -4.29 -30.35
N SER A 105 -5.85 -3.63 -31.18
CA SER A 105 -5.72 -3.98 -32.59
C SER A 105 -4.62 -5.03 -32.74
N LEU A 106 -4.93 -6.16 -33.37
CA LEU A 106 -3.95 -7.24 -33.55
C LEU A 106 -3.04 -6.95 -34.76
N PRO A 107 -1.71 -7.10 -34.63
CA PRO A 107 -0.82 -7.03 -35.78
C PRO A 107 -1.12 -8.17 -36.75
N ILE A 108 -0.68 -8.10 -38.00
CA ILE A 108 -0.87 -9.21 -38.96
C ILE A 108 -0.10 -10.47 -38.50
N GLN A 109 1.07 -10.25 -37.91
CA GLN A 109 1.91 -11.28 -37.34
C GLN A 109 2.43 -10.77 -35.98
N PRO A 110 2.13 -11.47 -34.88
CA PRO A 110 2.71 -11.17 -33.57
C PRO A 110 4.16 -11.61 -33.48
N LEU A 111 4.86 -11.08 -32.48
CA LEU A 111 6.28 -11.33 -32.21
C LEU A 111 6.49 -12.08 -30.88
N GLY A 112 5.52 -12.90 -30.48
CA GLY A 112 5.68 -13.80 -29.33
C GLY A 112 6.55 -15.02 -29.66
N GLU A 113 6.86 -15.79 -28.63
CA GLU A 113 7.62 -17.03 -28.73
C GLU A 113 6.73 -18.17 -29.25
N PHE A 114 7.31 -19.02 -30.11
CA PHE A 114 6.61 -20.21 -30.58
C PHE A 114 6.79 -21.35 -29.58
N ASN A 115 5.68 -22.02 -29.28
CA ASN A 115 5.65 -23.12 -28.33
C ASN A 115 5.09 -24.39 -29.00
N ASP A 116 5.74 -25.51 -28.70
CA ASP A 116 5.23 -26.86 -28.93
C ASP A 116 4.25 -27.20 -27.81
N VAL A 117 2.98 -27.43 -28.16
CA VAL A 117 1.87 -27.59 -27.20
C VAL A 117 1.02 -28.83 -27.42
N ASP A 118 1.23 -29.58 -28.50
CA ASP A 118 0.57 -30.87 -28.76
C ASP A 118 1.45 -32.07 -28.42
N GLN A 119 2.75 -31.85 -28.16
CA GLN A 119 3.70 -32.82 -27.57
C GLN A 119 3.80 -34.14 -28.34
N ASP A 120 3.57 -34.10 -29.65
CA ASP A 120 3.51 -35.30 -30.49
C ASP A 120 4.88 -35.74 -31.06
N ALA A 121 5.94 -35.02 -30.64
CA ALA A 121 7.33 -35.16 -31.06
C ALA A 121 7.59 -34.94 -32.56
N GLN A 122 6.64 -34.35 -33.29
CA GLN A 122 6.87 -33.80 -34.62
C GLN A 122 7.65 -32.49 -34.53
N ALA A 123 8.15 -32.05 -35.68
CA ALA A 123 8.95 -30.83 -35.78
C ALA A 123 8.15 -29.77 -36.55
N GLU A 124 7.32 -29.05 -35.81
CA GLU A 124 6.54 -27.91 -36.25
C GLU A 124 7.24 -26.60 -35.93
N LYS A 125 6.70 -25.51 -36.46
CA LYS A 125 7.10 -24.17 -36.04
C LYS A 125 6.58 -23.82 -34.64
N GLY A 126 5.49 -24.45 -34.19
CA GLY A 126 4.79 -24.09 -32.96
C GLY A 126 3.63 -23.11 -33.15
N VAL A 127 3.01 -22.75 -32.03
CA VAL A 127 1.97 -21.72 -31.92
C VAL A 127 2.46 -20.64 -30.96
N GLN A 128 2.15 -19.37 -31.24
CA GLN A 128 2.34 -18.29 -30.25
C GLN A 128 1.07 -18.17 -29.42
N ILE A 129 1.21 -18.10 -28.10
CA ILE A 129 0.08 -18.11 -27.16
C ILE A 129 0.17 -16.87 -26.28
N PHE A 130 -0.95 -16.19 -26.16
CA PHE A 130 -1.08 -14.96 -25.41
C PHE A 130 -2.32 -14.97 -24.53
N THR A 131 -2.28 -14.13 -23.52
CA THR A 131 -3.43 -13.66 -22.75
C THR A 131 -3.61 -12.17 -23.00
N VAL A 132 -4.83 -11.66 -22.85
CA VAL A 132 -5.04 -10.22 -22.76
C VAL A 132 -5.03 -9.86 -21.29
N GLY A 133 -4.27 -8.86 -20.88
CA GLY A 133 -4.21 -8.47 -19.47
C GLY A 133 -4.11 -6.96 -19.27
N TYR A 134 -4.49 -6.52 -18.07
CA TYR A 134 -4.14 -5.19 -17.57
C TYR A 134 -2.61 -5.07 -17.52
N SER A 135 -2.07 -4.00 -18.11
CA SER A 135 -0.64 -3.80 -18.29
C SER A 135 -0.32 -2.34 -17.96
N PRO A 136 -0.34 -1.96 -16.68
CA PRO A 136 0.07 -0.62 -16.27
C PRO A 136 1.57 -0.44 -16.49
N ASN A 137 2.00 0.82 -16.56
CA ASN A 137 3.41 1.21 -16.52
C ASN A 137 3.72 1.75 -15.12
N LEU A 138 4.71 1.17 -14.45
CA LEU A 138 5.22 1.65 -13.17
C LEU A 138 6.43 2.58 -13.40
N THR A 139 7.35 2.21 -14.29
CA THR A 139 8.59 2.98 -14.52
C THR A 139 8.94 3.10 -16.00
N GLY A 140 9.22 4.33 -16.45
CA GLY A 140 9.82 4.54 -17.76
C GLY A 140 8.84 4.53 -18.94
N ASP A 141 9.03 3.60 -19.88
CA ASP A 141 8.36 3.52 -21.19
C ASP A 141 6.96 2.89 -21.07
N VAL A 142 6.12 2.99 -22.09
CA VAL A 142 4.77 2.40 -22.10
C VAL A 142 4.76 0.86 -22.17
N PHE A 143 5.94 0.25 -22.27
CA PHE A 143 6.16 -1.20 -22.31
C PHE A 143 6.84 -1.64 -21.02
N SER A 144 6.57 -2.88 -20.62
CA SER A 144 7.32 -3.52 -19.54
C SER A 144 8.72 -3.85 -20.05
N ASP A 145 9.70 -3.00 -19.76
CA ASP A 145 11.09 -3.04 -20.24
C ASP A 145 12.07 -2.56 -19.17
N GLY A 146 13.31 -3.04 -19.24
CA GLY A 146 14.41 -2.65 -18.36
C GLY A 146 14.08 -2.78 -16.87
N ASP A 147 13.94 -1.63 -16.21
CA ASP A 147 13.66 -1.55 -14.77
C ASP A 147 12.18 -1.78 -14.42
N ASP A 148 11.27 -1.80 -15.41
CA ASP A 148 9.83 -2.13 -15.25
C ASP A 148 9.46 -3.50 -15.84
N ARG A 149 10.35 -4.48 -15.71
CA ARG A 149 10.18 -5.81 -16.29
C ARG A 149 9.05 -6.61 -15.61
N SER A 150 8.32 -7.40 -16.39
CA SER A 150 7.29 -8.33 -15.92
C SER A 150 7.82 -9.76 -15.99
N LEU A 151 7.60 -10.54 -14.92
CA LEU A 151 8.05 -11.92 -14.81
C LEU A 151 6.86 -12.90 -14.78
N GLY A 152 7.06 -14.11 -15.28
CA GLY A 152 6.08 -15.19 -15.25
C GLY A 152 4.92 -14.98 -16.23
N TRP A 153 3.69 -14.96 -15.70
CA TRP A 153 2.47 -14.75 -16.48
C TRP A 153 1.41 -14.04 -15.64
N PRO A 154 0.50 -13.26 -16.24
CA PRO A 154 -0.46 -12.47 -15.49
C PRO A 154 -1.59 -13.35 -14.93
N SER A 155 -1.92 -13.11 -13.67
CA SER A 155 -3.04 -13.72 -12.95
C SER A 155 -4.11 -12.71 -12.51
N TYR A 156 -3.80 -11.41 -12.49
CA TYR A 156 -4.72 -10.33 -12.12
C TYR A 156 -5.24 -9.57 -13.35
N LEU A 157 -6.56 -9.37 -13.45
CA LEU A 157 -7.22 -8.73 -14.59
C LEU A 157 -6.68 -9.24 -15.93
N ALA A 158 -6.70 -10.56 -16.08
CA ALA A 158 -6.27 -11.27 -17.27
C ALA A 158 -7.44 -11.99 -17.93
N SER A 159 -7.33 -12.32 -19.22
CA SER A 159 -8.36 -13.06 -19.95
C SER A 159 -8.43 -14.53 -19.54
N VAL A 160 -7.44 -15.02 -18.78
CA VAL A 160 -7.40 -16.34 -18.18
C VAL A 160 -7.89 -16.31 -16.73
N LYS A 161 -8.42 -17.43 -16.26
CA LYS A 161 -8.70 -17.66 -14.84
C LYS A 161 -7.60 -18.55 -14.26
N THR A 162 -7.05 -18.19 -13.10
CA THR A 162 -5.96 -18.91 -12.45
C THR A 162 -6.38 -19.49 -11.09
N ASP A 163 -5.71 -20.55 -10.66
CA ASP A 163 -5.85 -21.13 -9.30
C ASP A 163 -4.63 -20.76 -8.44
N THR A 164 -4.81 -19.81 -7.52
CA THR A 164 -3.74 -19.36 -6.61
C THR A 164 -3.31 -20.46 -5.64
N GLU A 165 -4.20 -21.40 -5.31
CA GLU A 165 -3.90 -22.62 -4.55
C GLU A 165 -3.15 -23.69 -5.38
N ASN A 166 -2.78 -23.37 -6.62
CA ASN A 166 -2.00 -24.23 -7.50
C ASN A 166 -1.06 -23.41 -8.38
N GLN A 167 -0.28 -22.50 -7.76
CA GLN A 167 0.80 -21.76 -8.43
C GLN A 167 0.33 -20.92 -9.64
N ASP A 168 -0.89 -20.40 -9.59
CA ASP A 168 -1.56 -19.69 -10.68
C ASP A 168 -1.75 -20.50 -11.97
N GLU A 169 -1.94 -21.81 -11.87
CA GLU A 169 -2.28 -22.65 -13.02
C GLU A 169 -3.57 -22.15 -13.68
N VAL A 170 -3.57 -22.10 -15.02
CA VAL A 170 -4.74 -21.65 -15.80
C VAL A 170 -5.82 -22.72 -15.73
N THR A 171 -7.01 -22.34 -15.28
CA THR A 171 -8.18 -23.23 -15.11
C THR A 171 -9.36 -22.88 -16.02
N GLY A 172 -9.26 -21.80 -16.78
CA GLY A 172 -10.33 -21.36 -17.68
C GLY A 172 -10.10 -19.99 -18.29
N GLY A 173 -11.16 -19.39 -18.81
CA GLY A 173 -11.10 -18.10 -19.52
C GLY A 173 -10.76 -18.25 -20.99
N LYS A 174 -9.98 -17.31 -21.55
CA LYS A 174 -9.68 -17.21 -22.98
C LYS A 174 -8.20 -16.97 -23.23
N LEU A 175 -7.66 -17.71 -24.21
CA LEU A 175 -6.33 -17.49 -24.77
C LEU A 175 -6.45 -16.94 -26.18
N VAL A 176 -5.51 -16.09 -26.57
CA VAL A 176 -5.32 -15.64 -27.95
C VAL A 176 -4.15 -16.40 -28.53
N ILE A 177 -4.35 -17.11 -29.63
CA ILE A 177 -3.29 -17.87 -30.29
C ILE A 177 -3.03 -17.36 -31.70
N TRP A 178 -1.81 -17.54 -32.18
CA TRP A 178 -1.44 -17.34 -33.57
C TRP A 178 -0.68 -18.54 -34.11
N ALA A 179 -1.23 -19.19 -35.14
CA ALA A 179 -0.61 -20.32 -35.82
C ALA A 179 -0.04 -19.88 -37.18
N ALA A 180 1.20 -20.25 -37.49
CA ALA A 180 1.84 -19.82 -38.73
C ALA A 180 1.23 -20.45 -39.99
N ASP A 181 0.90 -21.73 -39.92
CA ASP A 181 0.50 -22.57 -41.06
C ASP A 181 -0.56 -23.64 -40.71
N GLY A 182 -1.01 -23.66 -39.46
CA GLY A 182 -2.01 -24.62 -38.95
C GLY A 182 -1.55 -26.07 -39.01
N GLN A 183 -0.24 -26.33 -38.94
CA GLN A 183 0.31 -27.70 -38.93
C GLN A 183 0.35 -28.32 -37.53
N GLN A 184 0.50 -27.50 -36.48
CA GLN A 184 0.48 -27.98 -35.10
C GLN A 184 -0.96 -28.00 -34.56
N ASP A 185 -1.30 -29.05 -33.83
CA ASP A 185 -2.56 -29.10 -33.08
C ASP A 185 -2.44 -28.23 -31.80
N PHE A 186 -3.56 -28.07 -31.10
CA PHE A 186 -3.66 -27.33 -29.86
C PHE A 186 -4.50 -28.13 -28.85
N PRO A 187 -4.27 -28.00 -27.52
CA PRO A 187 -5.13 -28.61 -26.52
C PRO A 187 -6.61 -28.28 -26.74
N SER A 188 -7.47 -29.30 -26.65
CA SER A 188 -8.92 -29.24 -26.83
C SER A 188 -9.69 -29.36 -25.52
N GLY A 189 -8.98 -29.51 -24.42
CA GLY A 189 -9.47 -29.65 -23.07
C GLY A 189 -8.29 -29.79 -22.13
N PHE A 190 -8.56 -29.72 -20.83
CA PHE A 190 -7.61 -30.11 -19.80
C PHE A 190 -7.49 -31.65 -19.78
N GLY A 191 -6.27 -32.15 -19.59
CA GLY A 191 -5.98 -33.57 -19.38
C GLY A 191 -6.59 -34.17 -18.12
N ASP A 192 -6.24 -35.42 -17.83
CA ASP A 192 -6.63 -36.12 -16.60
C ASP A 192 -5.99 -35.49 -15.36
N ASP A 193 -4.83 -34.82 -15.50
CA ASP A 193 -4.16 -34.10 -14.42
C ASP A 193 -4.78 -32.72 -14.11
N GLY A 194 -5.67 -32.23 -14.98
CA GLY A 194 -6.34 -30.94 -14.85
C GLY A 194 -5.45 -29.74 -15.12
N LEU A 195 -4.24 -29.93 -15.67
CA LEU A 195 -3.33 -28.88 -16.09
C LEU A 195 -3.48 -28.63 -17.60
N LEU A 196 -2.97 -27.49 -18.07
CA LEU A 196 -2.96 -27.13 -19.49
C LEU A 196 -1.53 -27.13 -20.03
N PHE A 197 -1.35 -27.53 -21.28
CA PHE A 197 -0.04 -27.75 -21.91
C PHE A 197 0.75 -28.88 -21.24
N THR A 198 0.05 -29.97 -20.90
CA THR A 198 0.62 -31.23 -20.39
C THR A 198 0.39 -32.37 -21.38
N ALA A 199 1.16 -33.45 -21.23
CA ALA A 199 1.24 -34.52 -22.22
C ALA A 199 -0.06 -35.32 -22.41
N ASP A 200 -1.00 -35.19 -21.48
CA ASP A 200 -2.29 -35.87 -21.47
C ASP A 200 -3.44 -35.02 -22.02
N ASP A 201 -3.18 -33.77 -22.40
CA ASP A 201 -4.17 -32.91 -23.02
C ASP A 201 -4.71 -33.52 -24.32
N PRO A 202 -6.04 -33.63 -24.50
CA PRO A 202 -6.62 -34.04 -25.77
C PRO A 202 -6.36 -32.97 -26.84
N GLN A 203 -6.08 -33.33 -28.09
CA GLN A 203 -5.66 -32.37 -29.13
C GLN A 203 -6.76 -32.03 -30.16
N MET A 204 -6.70 -30.83 -30.73
CA MET A 204 -7.54 -30.36 -31.84
C MET A 204 -6.77 -29.50 -32.84
N ALA A 205 -7.14 -29.60 -34.12
CA ALA A 205 -6.55 -28.78 -35.16
C ALA A 205 -6.94 -27.31 -35.03
N VAL A 206 -5.98 -26.41 -35.23
CA VAL A 206 -6.19 -24.95 -35.28
C VAL A 206 -5.79 -24.37 -36.65
N PRO A 207 -6.62 -23.52 -37.26
CA PRO A 207 -6.30 -22.88 -38.53
C PRO A 207 -5.19 -21.83 -38.39
N ALA A 208 -4.47 -21.56 -39.48
CA ALA A 208 -3.47 -20.50 -39.55
C ALA A 208 -4.05 -19.10 -39.23
N GLY A 209 -3.21 -18.20 -38.74
CA GLY A 209 -3.58 -16.88 -38.27
C GLY A 209 -4.09 -16.88 -36.83
N TYR A 210 -4.77 -15.80 -36.44
CA TYR A 210 -5.30 -15.66 -35.09
C TYR A 210 -6.51 -16.54 -34.82
N SER A 211 -6.58 -17.09 -33.62
CA SER A 211 -7.81 -17.65 -33.05
C SER A 211 -7.90 -17.26 -31.57
N VAL A 212 -9.11 -17.10 -31.06
CA VAL A 212 -9.33 -17.03 -29.60
C VAL A 212 -9.87 -18.38 -29.15
N ILE A 213 -9.22 -18.99 -28.16
CA ILE A 213 -9.59 -20.29 -27.60
C ILE A 213 -10.36 -20.07 -26.30
N ASP A 214 -11.59 -20.54 -26.25
CA ASP A 214 -12.44 -20.50 -25.07
C ASP A 214 -12.24 -21.76 -24.22
N LEU A 215 -11.51 -21.60 -23.12
CA LEU A 215 -11.14 -22.67 -22.19
C LEU A 215 -12.31 -23.10 -21.29
N ASP A 216 -13.40 -22.32 -21.26
CA ASP A 216 -14.59 -22.64 -20.46
C ASP A 216 -15.55 -23.64 -21.17
N GLN A 217 -15.24 -24.07 -22.39
CA GLN A 217 -16.05 -25.01 -23.18
C GLN A 217 -15.43 -26.42 -23.20
N SER A 218 -16.26 -27.45 -23.38
CA SER A 218 -15.77 -28.83 -23.51
C SER A 218 -16.34 -29.51 -24.77
N PRO A 219 -15.51 -29.79 -25.81
CA PRO A 219 -14.12 -29.36 -25.95
C PRO A 219 -14.00 -27.82 -26.03
N PHE A 220 -12.78 -27.28 -25.87
CA PHE A 220 -12.49 -25.86 -26.04
C PHE A 220 -13.02 -25.35 -27.39
N ALA A 221 -13.56 -24.13 -27.40
CA ALA A 221 -14.13 -23.55 -28.60
C ALA A 221 -13.13 -22.62 -29.31
N ILE A 222 -13.05 -22.72 -30.64
CA ILE A 222 -12.29 -21.78 -31.49
C ILE A 222 -13.21 -20.65 -31.93
N MET A 223 -12.83 -19.41 -31.63
CA MET A 223 -13.49 -18.18 -32.08
C MET A 223 -12.63 -17.48 -33.13
N ARG A 224 -13.23 -17.12 -34.27
CA ARG A 224 -12.55 -16.48 -35.41
C ARG A 224 -13.31 -15.30 -36.03
N ASP A 225 -14.25 -14.73 -35.29
CA ASP A 225 -14.87 -13.47 -35.70
C ASP A 225 -13.81 -12.37 -35.82
N SER A 226 -14.00 -11.43 -36.75
CA SER A 226 -13.03 -10.34 -37.00
C SER A 226 -12.82 -9.45 -35.78
N VAL A 227 -13.85 -9.29 -34.95
CA VAL A 227 -13.80 -8.66 -33.64
C VAL A 227 -14.26 -9.67 -32.60
N VAL A 228 -13.40 -9.99 -31.63
CA VAL A 228 -13.74 -10.88 -30.52
C VAL A 228 -13.88 -10.08 -29.24
N ASN A 229 -14.91 -10.39 -28.45
CA ASN A 229 -15.11 -9.81 -27.13
C ASN A 229 -14.49 -10.73 -26.05
N ILE A 230 -13.70 -10.17 -25.15
CA ILE A 230 -13.01 -10.88 -24.06
C ILE A 230 -13.24 -10.13 -22.74
N THR A 231 -13.49 -10.88 -21.66
CA THR A 231 -13.55 -10.35 -20.29
C THR A 231 -12.20 -10.53 -19.61
N LEU A 232 -11.77 -9.55 -18.79
CA LEU A 232 -10.64 -9.72 -17.88
C LEU A 232 -11.16 -10.02 -16.47
N TYR A 233 -10.50 -10.95 -15.78
CA TYR A 233 -10.99 -11.50 -14.52
C TYR A 233 -10.16 -10.98 -13.33
N GLU A 234 -10.85 -10.44 -12.33
CA GLU A 234 -10.29 -10.22 -10.99
C GLU A 234 -10.25 -11.57 -10.23
N PRO A 235 -9.10 -11.97 -9.67
CA PRO A 235 -8.99 -13.16 -8.82
C PRO A 235 -9.89 -13.06 -7.59
N LYS A 236 -10.54 -14.18 -7.23
CA LYS A 236 -11.52 -14.22 -6.13
C LYS A 236 -10.90 -13.98 -4.76
N ASP A 237 -9.64 -14.35 -4.59
CA ASP A 237 -8.90 -14.19 -3.36
C ASP A 237 -8.41 -12.75 -3.17
N ILE A 238 -8.25 -11.96 -4.24
CA ILE A 238 -7.96 -10.52 -4.19
C ILE A 238 -9.25 -9.69 -4.11
N ALA A 239 -10.34 -10.17 -4.72
CA ALA A 239 -11.63 -9.48 -4.67
C ALA A 239 -12.10 -9.24 -3.22
N VAL A 240 -12.78 -8.11 -3.01
CA VAL A 240 -13.37 -7.74 -1.72
C VAL A 240 -14.45 -8.76 -1.35
N LYS A 241 -14.41 -9.25 -0.11
CA LYS A 241 -15.39 -10.20 0.42
C LYS A 241 -16.64 -9.44 0.86
N ASP A 242 -17.59 -9.30 -0.07
CA ASP A 242 -18.84 -8.58 0.19
C ASP A 242 -19.87 -9.44 0.94
N PHE A 243 -20.05 -9.13 2.22
CA PHE A 243 -21.07 -9.68 3.11
C PHE A 243 -22.13 -8.65 3.52
N SER A 244 -22.18 -7.49 2.86
CA SER A 244 -23.08 -6.37 3.20
C SER A 244 -24.56 -6.74 3.16
N ALA A 245 -24.92 -7.70 2.32
CA ALA A 245 -26.29 -8.20 2.17
C ALA A 245 -26.69 -9.26 3.22
N GLN A 246 -25.77 -9.74 4.04
CA GLN A 246 -26.04 -10.72 5.09
C GLN A 246 -26.60 -10.06 6.36
N THR A 247 -27.15 -10.84 7.30
CA THR A 247 -27.44 -10.30 8.64
C THR A 247 -26.13 -10.07 9.40
N TYR A 248 -26.15 -9.28 10.48
CA TYR A 248 -24.94 -8.98 11.26
C TYR A 248 -24.22 -10.24 11.75
N SER A 249 -24.98 -11.21 12.26
CA SER A 249 -24.44 -12.48 12.77
C SER A 249 -23.86 -13.32 11.64
N GLN A 250 -24.56 -13.41 10.50
CA GLN A 250 -24.06 -14.15 9.33
C GLN A 250 -22.79 -13.53 8.76
N ALA A 251 -22.74 -12.19 8.66
CA ALA A 251 -21.58 -11.47 8.16
C ALA A 251 -20.38 -11.66 9.09
N PHE A 252 -20.59 -11.56 10.41
CA PHE A 252 -19.54 -11.83 11.40
C PHE A 252 -19.06 -13.28 11.35
N ASP A 253 -19.95 -14.26 11.24
CA ASP A 253 -19.57 -15.67 11.10
C ASP A 253 -18.77 -15.90 9.82
N SER A 254 -19.15 -15.27 8.70
CA SER A 254 -18.44 -15.38 7.42
C SER A 254 -17.03 -14.78 7.51
N LEU A 255 -16.90 -13.57 8.04
CA LEU A 255 -15.61 -12.92 8.33
C LEU A 255 -14.74 -13.81 9.23
N PHE A 256 -15.31 -14.27 10.35
CA PHE A 256 -14.59 -15.03 11.36
C PHE A 256 -14.09 -16.38 10.82
N ASN A 257 -14.91 -17.08 10.04
CA ASN A 257 -14.53 -18.37 9.44
C ASN A 257 -13.35 -18.26 8.48
N ILE A 258 -13.21 -17.13 7.78
CA ILE A 258 -12.07 -16.86 6.89
C ILE A 258 -10.85 -16.51 7.75
N ILE A 259 -10.95 -15.43 8.53
CA ILE A 259 -9.78 -14.84 9.16
C ILE A 259 -9.20 -15.70 10.30
N SER A 260 -10.01 -16.54 10.94
CA SER A 260 -9.50 -17.47 11.96
C SER A 260 -8.51 -18.50 11.41
N ASN A 261 -8.57 -18.78 10.11
CA ASN A 261 -7.59 -19.63 9.42
C ASN A 261 -6.49 -18.77 8.76
N GLU A 262 -6.90 -17.71 8.05
CA GLU A 262 -6.04 -16.98 7.12
C GLU A 262 -5.24 -15.82 7.74
N TYR A 263 -5.53 -15.41 8.99
CA TYR A 263 -4.77 -14.33 9.63
C TYR A 263 -3.27 -14.59 9.60
N ALA A 264 -2.53 -13.65 8.99
CA ALA A 264 -1.12 -13.76 8.63
C ALA A 264 -0.23 -14.27 9.78
N PHE A 265 -0.53 -13.88 11.02
CA PHE A 265 0.30 -14.19 12.18
C PHE A 265 -0.23 -15.34 13.05
N ASN A 266 -1.12 -16.18 12.51
CA ASN A 266 -1.43 -17.47 13.09
C ASN A 266 -0.16 -18.33 13.24
N GLY A 267 0.07 -18.87 14.44
CA GLY A 267 1.27 -19.64 14.78
C GLY A 267 2.49 -18.80 15.19
N VAL A 268 2.39 -17.47 15.20
CA VAL A 268 3.47 -16.57 15.62
C VAL A 268 3.33 -16.23 17.11
N GLU A 269 4.39 -16.45 17.88
CA GLU A 269 4.41 -16.19 19.32
C GLU A 269 4.10 -14.72 19.63
N GLY A 270 3.15 -14.48 20.54
CA GLY A 270 2.74 -13.13 20.94
C GLY A 270 1.78 -12.42 19.97
N LYS A 271 1.53 -12.98 18.78
CA LYS A 271 0.62 -12.42 17.76
C LYS A 271 -0.63 -13.28 17.54
N GLN A 272 -0.52 -14.59 17.72
CA GLN A 272 -1.67 -15.50 17.57
C GLN A 272 -2.76 -15.21 18.62
N LEU A 273 -4.00 -15.12 18.16
CA LEU A 273 -5.19 -14.95 18.99
C LEU A 273 -5.74 -16.28 19.52
N ASP A 274 -6.39 -16.22 20.68
CA ASP A 274 -7.28 -17.28 21.14
C ASP A 274 -8.65 -17.10 20.46
N TRP A 275 -8.79 -17.68 19.27
CA TRP A 275 -9.96 -17.56 18.41
C TRP A 275 -11.26 -17.99 19.10
N ASP A 276 -11.25 -19.10 19.84
CA ASP A 276 -12.44 -19.61 20.55
C ASP A 276 -12.91 -18.61 21.61
N THR A 277 -11.97 -18.08 22.39
CA THR A 277 -12.27 -17.06 23.40
C THR A 277 -12.76 -15.77 22.76
N LEU A 278 -12.15 -15.32 21.66
CA LEU A 278 -12.54 -14.11 20.96
C LEU A 278 -13.95 -14.21 20.38
N TYR A 279 -14.27 -15.33 19.71
CA TYR A 279 -15.61 -15.57 19.18
C TYR A 279 -16.67 -15.56 20.29
N ALA A 280 -16.39 -16.26 21.40
CA ALA A 280 -17.30 -16.33 22.54
C ALA A 280 -17.57 -14.96 23.19
N GLN A 281 -16.67 -13.98 23.02
CA GLN A 281 -16.84 -12.61 23.51
C GLN A 281 -17.61 -11.73 22.53
N ILE A 282 -17.32 -11.82 21.23
CA ILE A 282 -17.85 -10.89 20.22
C ILE A 282 -19.20 -11.35 19.66
N ALA A 283 -19.36 -12.64 19.29
CA ALA A 283 -20.56 -13.14 18.62
C ALA A 283 -21.87 -12.86 19.38
N PRO A 284 -21.95 -12.99 20.73
CA PRO A 284 -23.17 -12.66 21.46
C PRO A 284 -23.56 -11.17 21.37
N ARG A 285 -22.58 -10.27 21.30
CA ARG A 285 -22.80 -8.81 21.17
C ARG A 285 -23.29 -8.45 19.78
N VAL A 286 -22.75 -9.11 18.75
CA VAL A 286 -23.24 -9.00 17.37
C VAL A 286 -24.69 -9.48 17.28
N ALA A 287 -25.01 -10.64 17.87
CA ALA A 287 -26.38 -11.17 17.89
C ALA A 287 -27.34 -10.25 18.67
N GLU A 288 -26.90 -9.63 19.77
CA GLU A 288 -27.70 -8.65 20.50
C GLU A 288 -27.95 -7.38 19.66
N ALA A 289 -26.92 -6.87 18.98
CA ALA A 289 -27.04 -5.73 18.07
C ALA A 289 -28.02 -6.04 16.92
N GLU A 290 -27.96 -7.26 16.36
CA GLU A 290 -28.90 -7.72 15.32
C GLU A 290 -30.35 -7.74 15.83
N ASN A 291 -30.58 -8.36 17.00
CA ASN A 291 -31.92 -8.46 17.60
C ASN A 291 -32.52 -7.07 17.91
N ASN A 292 -31.68 -6.12 18.26
CA ASN A 292 -32.07 -4.74 18.59
C ASN A 292 -32.09 -3.81 17.37
N GLN A 293 -31.61 -4.27 16.20
CA GLN A 293 -31.39 -3.45 15.01
C GLN A 293 -30.49 -2.22 15.30
N ASP A 294 -29.45 -2.43 16.10
CA ASP A 294 -28.55 -1.37 16.58
C ASP A 294 -27.23 -1.40 15.81
N ALA A 295 -27.14 -0.58 14.76
CA ALA A 295 -25.95 -0.42 13.94
C ALA A 295 -24.72 0.05 14.74
N TYR A 296 -24.90 0.93 15.73
CA TYR A 296 -23.80 1.44 16.53
C TYR A 296 -23.24 0.35 17.46
N ALA A 297 -24.12 -0.45 18.09
CA ALA A 297 -23.68 -1.59 18.88
C ALA A 297 -22.96 -2.66 18.04
N TYR A 298 -23.39 -2.86 16.78
CA TYR A 298 -22.70 -3.73 15.82
C TYR A 298 -21.28 -3.22 15.51
N PHE A 299 -21.16 -1.94 15.15
CA PHE A 299 -19.86 -1.28 14.93
C PHE A 299 -18.94 -1.41 16.15
N LEU A 300 -19.44 -1.16 17.37
CA LEU A 300 -18.63 -1.29 18.59
C LEU A 300 -18.17 -2.73 18.84
N ALA A 301 -18.97 -3.73 18.49
CA ALA A 301 -18.54 -5.13 18.58
C ALA A 301 -17.41 -5.45 17.61
N LEU A 302 -17.49 -4.94 16.37
CA LEU A 302 -16.43 -5.08 15.36
C LEU A 302 -15.16 -4.28 15.71
N ARG A 303 -15.32 -3.10 16.32
CA ARG A 303 -14.19 -2.34 16.87
C ARG A 303 -13.45 -3.13 17.93
N ASP A 304 -14.16 -3.73 18.89
CA ASP A 304 -13.49 -4.54 19.92
C ASP A 304 -12.86 -5.82 19.34
N PHE A 305 -13.44 -6.39 18.28
CA PHE A 305 -12.80 -7.45 17.51
C PHE A 305 -11.48 -6.98 16.90
N ALA A 306 -11.47 -5.88 16.16
CA ALA A 306 -10.27 -5.31 15.55
C ALA A 306 -9.19 -4.92 16.59
N MET A 307 -9.60 -4.33 17.72
CA MET A 307 -8.69 -3.95 18.81
C MET A 307 -8.08 -5.14 19.58
N SER A 308 -8.55 -6.37 19.32
CA SER A 308 -7.96 -7.58 19.91
C SER A 308 -6.66 -7.99 19.21
N PHE A 309 -6.39 -7.46 18.02
CA PHE A 309 -5.20 -7.75 17.25
C PHE A 309 -4.03 -6.88 17.70
N HIS A 310 -2.87 -7.51 17.87
CA HIS A 310 -1.61 -6.83 18.16
C HIS A 310 -0.88 -6.51 16.84
N ASP A 311 -1.58 -5.85 15.92
CA ASP A 311 -1.18 -5.72 14.52
C ASP A 311 -1.72 -4.41 13.94
N GLY A 312 -0.83 -3.48 13.62
CA GLY A 312 -1.14 -2.15 13.08
C GLY A 312 -1.70 -2.14 11.66
N HIS A 313 -1.70 -3.28 10.95
CA HIS A 313 -2.35 -3.41 9.64
C HIS A 313 -3.85 -3.70 9.74
N VAL A 314 -4.37 -4.01 10.93
CA VAL A 314 -5.81 -4.22 11.11
C VAL A 314 -6.54 -2.88 11.06
N GLY A 315 -7.28 -2.68 9.98
CA GLY A 315 -8.08 -1.48 9.72
C GLY A 315 -9.57 -1.72 9.95
N LEU A 316 -10.27 -0.73 10.48
CA LEU A 316 -11.72 -0.72 10.59
C LEU A 316 -12.24 0.67 10.23
N SER A 317 -13.13 0.74 9.25
CA SER A 317 -13.88 1.95 8.89
C SER A 317 -15.35 1.74 9.22
N GLY A 318 -15.88 2.55 10.13
CA GLY A 318 -17.30 2.53 10.50
C GLY A 318 -18.15 3.60 9.81
N GLY A 319 -17.55 4.40 8.93
CA GLY A 319 -18.20 5.57 8.33
C GLY A 319 -18.78 6.52 9.38
N ASP A 320 -20.07 6.85 9.25
CA ASP A 320 -20.76 7.75 10.19
C ASP A 320 -20.79 7.20 11.64
N LEU A 321 -20.77 5.87 11.83
CA LEU A 321 -20.78 5.24 13.16
C LEU A 321 -19.47 5.48 13.90
N GLU A 322 -18.35 5.39 13.17
CA GLU A 322 -17.03 5.74 13.70
C GLU A 322 -16.93 7.24 13.97
N GLY A 323 -17.47 8.08 13.08
CA GLY A 323 -17.56 9.52 13.30
C GLY A 323 -18.29 9.87 14.60
N ALA A 324 -19.38 9.16 14.91
CA ALA A 324 -20.09 9.30 16.17
C ALA A 324 -19.24 8.85 17.37
N TYR A 325 -18.54 7.71 17.28
CA TYR A 325 -17.62 7.27 18.32
C TYR A 325 -16.54 8.31 18.60
N ASN A 326 -15.86 8.79 17.55
CA ASN A 326 -14.77 9.77 17.64
C ASN A 326 -15.23 11.09 18.28
N GLN A 327 -16.47 11.52 18.06
CA GLN A 327 -17.03 12.72 18.70
C GLN A 327 -17.05 12.63 20.24
N TYR A 328 -17.25 11.42 20.79
CA TYR A 328 -17.31 11.19 22.23
C TYR A 328 -15.97 10.75 22.84
N THR A 329 -14.95 10.46 22.04
CA THR A 329 -13.69 9.88 22.54
C THR A 329 -12.44 10.65 22.16
N VAL A 330 -12.41 11.33 21.00
CA VAL A 330 -11.16 11.86 20.42
C VAL A 330 -11.26 13.31 19.96
N LEU A 331 -12.41 13.75 19.42
CA LEU A 331 -12.52 15.07 18.78
C LEU A 331 -12.41 16.25 19.76
N GLY A 332 -12.53 16.00 21.06
CA GLY A 332 -12.26 16.99 22.11
C GLY A 332 -10.76 17.15 22.37
N GLY A 333 -10.25 18.37 22.22
CA GLY A 333 -8.89 18.77 22.55
C GLY A 333 -8.85 19.73 23.74
N TYR A 334 -7.84 19.58 24.61
CA TYR A 334 -7.60 20.50 25.73
C TYR A 334 -6.68 21.67 25.35
N GLY A 335 -6.31 21.81 24.07
CA GLY A 335 -5.51 22.90 23.53
C GLY A 335 -4.00 22.76 23.76
N PHE A 336 -3.49 21.55 23.99
CA PHE A 336 -2.05 21.28 24.07
C PHE A 336 -1.72 19.87 23.59
N ALA A 337 -0.46 19.64 23.24
CA ALA A 337 0.07 18.33 22.85
C ALA A 337 1.40 18.06 23.56
N VAL A 338 1.73 16.78 23.76
CA VAL A 338 2.92 16.35 24.51
C VAL A 338 3.77 15.36 23.72
N ARG A 339 5.06 15.31 24.07
CA ARG A 339 5.98 14.24 23.70
C ARG A 339 6.62 13.67 24.97
N GLU A 340 6.76 12.36 25.00
CA GLU A 340 7.56 11.67 26.01
C GLU A 340 9.03 11.63 25.58
N LEU A 341 9.93 11.94 26.52
CA LEU A 341 11.38 11.88 26.35
C LEU A 341 11.93 10.51 26.76
N ASP A 342 13.15 10.20 26.35
CA ASP A 342 13.85 8.94 26.70
C ASP A 342 14.02 8.74 28.23
N ASP A 343 14.00 9.82 29.02
CA ASP A 343 14.08 9.78 30.49
C ASP A 343 12.72 9.66 31.19
N GLY A 344 11.62 9.52 30.43
CA GLY A 344 10.25 9.45 30.92
C GLY A 344 9.60 10.79 31.24
N THR A 345 10.30 11.91 31.00
CA THR A 345 9.71 13.23 31.15
C THR A 345 8.67 13.46 30.05
N VAL A 346 7.50 13.97 30.40
CA VAL A 346 6.45 14.34 29.44
C VAL A 346 6.44 15.85 29.27
N VAL A 347 6.75 16.32 28.07
CA VAL A 347 6.94 17.74 27.76
C VAL A 347 5.87 18.22 26.79
N VAL A 348 5.30 19.39 27.06
CA VAL A 348 4.38 20.10 26.17
C VAL A 348 5.15 20.63 24.96
N VAL A 349 4.79 20.19 23.76
CA VAL A 349 5.43 20.60 22.50
C VAL A 349 4.55 21.53 21.66
N TYR A 350 3.26 21.59 21.96
CA TYR A 350 2.31 22.47 21.29
C TYR A 350 1.29 23.01 22.28
N VAL A 351 0.90 24.28 22.10
CA VAL A 351 -0.21 24.93 22.81
C VAL A 351 -1.02 25.70 21.77
N SER A 352 -2.32 25.40 21.68
CA SER A 352 -3.25 26.04 20.75
C SER A 352 -3.54 27.47 21.21
N ALA A 353 -3.47 28.42 20.27
CA ALA A 353 -3.74 29.83 20.52
C ALA A 353 -5.21 30.04 20.93
N ASP A 354 -5.43 30.86 21.95
CA ASP A 354 -6.73 31.10 22.61
C ASP A 354 -7.40 29.82 23.17
N GLY A 355 -6.69 28.68 23.22
CA GLY A 355 -7.20 27.39 23.69
C GLY A 355 -7.24 27.25 25.22
N PRO A 356 -7.88 26.18 25.77
CA PRO A 356 -8.03 26.00 27.20
C PRO A 356 -6.71 25.99 27.98
N ALA A 357 -5.68 25.30 27.45
CA ALA A 357 -4.37 25.23 28.06
C ALA A 357 -3.64 26.59 28.10
N GLU A 358 -3.69 27.37 27.03
CA GLU A 358 -3.09 28.72 26.99
C GLU A 358 -3.78 29.65 28.00
N GLN A 359 -5.11 29.64 28.05
CA GLN A 359 -5.89 30.43 29.01
C GLN A 359 -5.58 30.06 30.47
N ALA A 360 -5.21 28.80 30.71
CA ALA A 360 -4.75 28.30 32.00
C ALA A 360 -3.26 28.61 32.28
N GLY A 361 -2.56 29.26 31.36
CA GLY A 361 -1.17 29.69 31.49
C GLY A 361 -0.13 28.61 31.20
N MET A 362 -0.50 27.53 30.50
CA MET A 362 0.43 26.51 30.02
C MET A 362 1.30 27.06 28.88
N GLN A 363 2.56 26.64 28.82
CA GLN A 363 3.53 27.08 27.80
C GLN A 363 4.19 25.88 27.14
N VAL A 364 4.60 26.04 25.88
CA VAL A 364 5.52 25.09 25.22
C VAL A 364 6.79 24.94 26.06
N GLY A 365 7.25 23.71 26.24
CA GLY A 365 8.36 23.32 27.10
C GLY A 365 7.96 22.99 28.55
N ALA A 366 6.70 23.19 28.93
CA ALA A 366 6.19 22.79 30.24
C ALA A 366 6.29 21.28 30.46
N GLU A 367 6.53 20.88 31.69
CA GLU A 367 6.57 19.47 32.10
C GLU A 367 5.23 19.06 32.70
N ILE A 368 4.63 17.98 32.20
CA ILE A 368 3.41 17.40 32.78
C ILE A 368 3.84 16.41 33.87
N LEU A 369 3.26 16.60 35.06
CA LEU A 369 3.57 15.78 36.24
C LEU A 369 2.42 14.81 36.54
N LYS A 370 1.18 15.29 36.45
CA LYS A 370 -0.02 14.49 36.72
C LYS A 370 -1.19 14.84 35.83
N ILE A 371 -1.99 13.83 35.54
CA ILE A 371 -3.31 13.94 34.91
C ILE A 371 -4.34 13.35 35.86
N ASN A 372 -5.43 14.08 36.14
CA ASN A 372 -6.50 13.66 37.05
C ASN A 372 -6.01 13.21 38.45
N GLY A 373 -4.93 13.82 38.92
CA GLY A 373 -4.30 13.51 40.22
C GLY A 373 -3.40 12.27 40.22
N GLN A 374 -3.25 11.58 39.10
CA GLN A 374 -2.40 10.41 38.89
C GLN A 374 -1.09 10.80 38.20
N ASP A 375 0.00 10.09 38.52
CA ASP A 375 1.30 10.29 37.84
C ASP A 375 1.14 10.15 36.32
N VAL A 376 1.77 11.05 35.56
CA VAL A 376 1.58 11.13 34.10
C VAL A 376 1.92 9.82 33.39
N GLN A 377 2.91 9.07 33.87
CA GLN A 377 3.33 7.81 33.25
C GLN A 377 2.23 6.75 33.37
N THR A 378 1.60 6.67 34.55
CA THR A 378 0.47 5.75 34.77
C THR A 378 -0.77 6.24 34.03
N ALA A 379 -0.97 7.55 33.90
CA ALA A 379 -2.07 8.08 33.10
C ALA A 379 -1.93 7.70 31.61
N ILE A 380 -0.71 7.73 31.05
CA ILE A 380 -0.44 7.27 29.67
C ILE A 380 -0.75 5.77 29.53
N ASP A 381 -0.32 4.93 30.49
CA ASP A 381 -0.57 3.48 30.43
C ASP A 381 -2.06 3.11 30.38
N GLU A 382 -2.91 3.98 30.95
CA GLU A 382 -4.37 3.81 31.00
C GLU A 382 -5.11 4.39 29.78
N VAL A 383 -4.42 5.12 28.89
CA VAL A 383 -5.04 5.65 27.66
C VAL A 383 -5.48 4.49 26.76
N PRO A 384 -6.76 4.39 26.40
CA PRO A 384 -7.22 3.41 25.42
C PRO A 384 -6.60 3.68 24.06
N LEU A 385 -6.25 2.60 23.35
CA LEU A 385 -5.74 2.72 21.99
C LEU A 385 -6.84 3.17 21.02
N PHE A 386 -6.45 4.02 20.08
CA PHE A 386 -7.31 4.48 19.01
C PHE A 386 -7.32 3.46 17.85
N SER A 387 -6.17 2.87 17.53
CA SER A 387 -6.01 1.78 16.55
C SER A 387 -5.21 0.59 17.11
N PRO A 388 -5.33 -0.60 16.50
CA PRO A 388 -4.40 -1.70 16.74
C PRO A 388 -2.93 -1.28 16.52
N GLN A 389 -2.00 -1.92 17.22
CA GLN A 389 -0.57 -1.57 17.20
C GLN A 389 0.30 -2.82 17.13
N SER A 390 1.29 -2.82 16.23
CA SER A 390 2.22 -3.95 16.06
C SER A 390 3.36 -3.96 17.09
N THR A 391 3.71 -2.79 17.64
CA THR A 391 4.91 -2.59 18.47
C THR A 391 4.59 -1.86 19.78
N ASP A 392 5.36 -2.17 20.83
CA ASP A 392 5.21 -1.50 22.13
C ASP A 392 5.54 -0.01 22.06
N PHE A 393 6.49 0.40 21.21
CA PHE A 393 6.83 1.82 21.05
C PHE A 393 5.75 2.58 20.29
N GLY A 394 5.16 2.01 19.24
CA GLY A 394 4.02 2.60 18.51
C GLY A 394 2.81 2.75 19.42
N LYS A 395 2.50 1.70 20.19
CA LYS A 395 1.49 1.73 21.26
C LYS A 395 1.74 2.86 22.25
N ARG A 396 2.95 2.95 22.81
CA ARG A 396 3.28 3.96 23.82
C ARG A 396 3.20 5.38 23.26
N TYR A 397 3.65 5.56 22.02
CA TYR A 397 3.55 6.83 21.33
C TYR A 397 2.09 7.26 21.13
N GLU A 398 1.25 6.36 20.63
CA GLU A 398 -0.18 6.61 20.47
C GLU A 398 -0.84 6.97 21.80
N GLN A 399 -0.62 6.20 22.86
CA GLN A 399 -1.13 6.52 24.20
C GLN A 399 -0.70 7.92 24.66
N THR A 400 0.54 8.32 24.37
CA THR A 400 1.06 9.66 24.69
C THR A 400 0.34 10.75 23.90
N VAL A 401 0.09 10.54 22.60
CA VAL A 401 -0.66 11.47 21.74
C VAL A 401 -2.09 11.63 22.25
N PHE A 402 -2.77 10.51 22.52
CA PHE A 402 -4.19 10.50 22.91
C PHE A 402 -4.43 10.85 24.39
N LEU A 403 -3.39 10.94 25.23
CA LEU A 403 -3.48 11.48 26.61
C LEU A 403 -4.16 12.85 26.66
N THR A 404 -3.98 13.66 25.61
CA THR A 404 -4.48 15.03 25.52
C THR A 404 -5.83 15.14 24.78
N ARG A 405 -6.51 14.02 24.57
CA ARG A 405 -7.77 13.91 23.83
C ARG A 405 -8.91 13.38 24.71
N GLY A 406 -10.15 13.65 24.30
CA GLY A 406 -11.36 13.17 24.97
C GLY A 406 -12.62 13.50 24.17
N GLY A 407 -13.79 13.30 24.78
CA GLY A 407 -15.05 13.80 24.24
C GLY A 407 -15.14 15.32 24.35
N ILE A 408 -15.93 15.96 23.49
CA ILE A 408 -16.14 17.42 23.53
C ILE A 408 -16.91 17.80 24.82
N GLY A 409 -16.32 18.68 25.63
CA GLY A 409 -16.90 19.15 26.89
C GLY A 409 -16.46 18.34 28.12
N ASP A 410 -15.63 17.32 27.95
CA ASP A 410 -14.98 16.60 29.04
C ASP A 410 -14.07 17.52 29.85
N THR A 411 -13.83 17.17 31.11
CA THR A 411 -12.96 17.91 32.01
C THR A 411 -11.76 17.08 32.44
N MET A 412 -10.59 17.71 32.52
CA MET A 412 -9.34 17.09 32.96
C MET A 412 -8.57 18.01 33.91
N SER A 413 -8.06 17.43 35.00
CA SER A 413 -7.13 18.10 35.90
C SER A 413 -5.70 17.86 35.44
N VAL A 414 -4.90 18.91 35.27
CA VAL A 414 -3.50 18.80 34.83
C VAL A 414 -2.59 19.50 35.83
N GLU A 415 -1.64 18.76 36.41
CA GLU A 415 -0.53 19.32 37.19
C GLU A 415 0.70 19.45 36.28
N PHE A 416 1.16 20.67 36.05
CA PHE A 416 2.30 20.96 35.19
C PHE A 416 3.25 22.00 35.77
N MET A 417 4.45 22.07 35.21
CA MET A 417 5.48 23.02 35.58
C MET A 417 6.07 23.70 34.33
N ASN A 418 5.77 25.00 34.16
CA ASN A 418 6.44 25.80 33.13
C ASN A 418 7.93 25.95 33.44
N ASP A 419 8.76 26.00 32.41
CA ASP A 419 10.17 26.33 32.60
C ASP A 419 10.35 27.83 32.86
N ALA A 420 11.16 28.20 33.86
CA ALA A 420 11.45 29.60 34.15
C ALA A 420 12.43 30.22 33.13
N SER A 421 13.07 29.41 32.29
CA SER A 421 14.08 29.87 31.32
C SER A 421 13.50 30.40 29.99
N THR A 422 12.26 30.03 29.64
CA THR A 422 11.56 30.49 28.43
C THR A 422 11.13 31.96 28.47
N GLN A 423 11.32 32.65 29.61
CA GLN A 423 11.03 34.09 29.73
C GLN A 423 12.11 35.01 29.12
N SER A 424 13.22 34.50 28.56
CA SER A 424 14.24 35.39 28.01
C SER A 424 15.20 34.71 27.02
N THR A 425 14.97 34.84 25.71
CA THR A 425 16.07 35.01 24.75
C THR A 425 15.61 35.64 23.44
N SER A 426 16.03 36.89 23.22
CA SER A 426 16.43 37.39 21.92
C SER A 426 17.68 36.63 21.45
N ALA A 427 17.68 36.19 20.19
CA ALA A 427 18.77 35.51 19.52
C ALA A 427 20.09 36.30 19.54
N GLU A 428 21.19 35.63 19.92
CA GLU A 428 22.49 35.63 19.22
C GLU A 428 23.56 34.92 20.08
N GLY A 429 24.17 33.87 19.52
CA GLY A 429 25.54 33.47 19.88
C GLY A 429 25.71 32.08 20.51
N GLY A 430 26.21 31.13 19.70
CA GLY A 430 27.13 30.08 20.16
C GLY A 430 26.70 28.63 20.05
N PHE A 431 26.25 28.17 18.88
CA PHE A 431 25.91 26.77 18.57
C PHE A 431 26.96 25.75 19.06
N PHE A 432 28.26 25.97 18.79
CA PHE A 432 29.33 25.06 19.21
C PHE A 432 29.48 24.90 20.73
N LYS A 433 28.99 25.88 21.51
CA LYS A 433 29.02 25.85 22.97
C LYS A 433 27.79 25.16 23.56
N ASN A 434 26.66 25.23 22.86
CA ASN A 434 25.42 24.56 23.26
C ASN A 434 25.48 23.05 22.95
N LEU A 435 26.01 22.66 21.78
CA LEU A 435 26.21 21.25 21.39
C LEU A 435 27.18 20.52 22.34
N LEU A 436 28.31 21.13 22.70
CA LEU A 436 29.23 20.57 23.69
C LEU A 436 28.63 20.53 25.11
N SER A 437 27.65 21.39 25.40
CA SER A 437 26.93 21.37 26.68
C SER A 437 25.76 20.39 26.71
N SER A 438 25.17 20.00 25.58
CA SER A 438 24.12 18.97 25.53
C SER A 438 24.70 17.56 25.51
N ILE A 439 25.88 17.38 24.89
CA ILE A 439 26.59 16.07 24.89
C ILE A 439 27.20 15.75 26.26
N PHE A 440 27.62 16.76 27.05
CA PHE A 440 28.30 16.57 28.34
C PHE A 440 27.61 17.23 29.55
N GLY A 441 26.48 17.90 29.36
CA GLY A 441 25.70 18.53 30.41
C GLY A 441 24.29 17.95 30.43
N GLY A 442 23.91 17.38 31.57
CA GLY A 442 22.58 16.79 31.77
C GLY A 442 21.45 17.78 31.47
N SER A 443 20.34 17.25 30.98
CA SER A 443 19.09 17.97 30.77
C SER A 443 18.75 18.82 31.99
N LYS A 444 18.59 20.13 31.81
CA LYS A 444 18.08 20.98 32.89
C LYS A 444 16.57 20.74 32.98
N ALA A 445 16.13 20.20 34.12
CA ALA A 445 14.72 20.09 34.48
C ALA A 445 14.03 21.46 34.45
N ALA A 446 12.73 21.50 34.15
CA ALA A 446 11.94 22.71 34.27
C ALA A 446 12.04 23.26 35.71
N SER A 447 12.13 24.59 35.85
CA SER A 447 12.54 25.26 37.11
C SER A 447 11.44 26.11 37.77
N GLY A 448 10.21 26.04 37.26
CA GLY A 448 9.04 26.76 37.78
C GLY A 448 8.43 26.13 39.05
N LYS A 449 7.26 26.62 39.45
CA LYS A 449 6.44 26.01 40.51
C LYS A 449 5.33 25.19 39.85
N ALA A 450 5.15 23.95 40.30
CA ALA A 450 4.02 23.13 39.87
C ALA A 450 2.69 23.83 40.15
N GLN A 451 1.77 23.78 39.18
CA GLN A 451 0.42 24.30 39.28
C GLN A 451 -0.58 23.29 38.71
N THR A 452 -1.76 23.24 39.32
CA THR A 452 -2.86 22.38 38.89
C THR A 452 -3.97 23.24 38.32
N VAL A 453 -4.45 22.86 37.13
CA VAL A 453 -5.53 23.54 36.41
C VAL A 453 -6.60 22.54 36.01
N GLU A 454 -7.85 23.00 35.95
CA GLU A 454 -8.97 22.24 35.38
C GLU A 454 -9.20 22.77 33.97
N LEU A 455 -9.11 21.87 32.99
CA LEU A 455 -9.33 22.17 31.58
C LEU A 455 -10.66 21.56 31.13
N THR A 456 -11.37 22.23 30.22
CA THR A 456 -12.53 21.67 29.53
C THR A 456 -12.18 21.53 28.06
N SER A 457 -12.36 20.33 27.50
CA SER A 457 -12.07 20.08 26.09
C SER A 457 -13.06 20.83 25.19
N ILE A 458 -12.56 21.24 24.03
CA ILE A 458 -13.33 21.87 22.96
C ILE A 458 -13.10 21.10 21.66
N TYR A 459 -13.91 21.34 20.63
CA TYR A 459 -13.57 20.84 19.29
C TYR A 459 -12.30 21.57 18.80
N GLU A 460 -11.18 20.85 18.78
CA GLU A 460 -9.86 21.38 18.45
C GLU A 460 -8.97 20.21 18.04
N LEU A 461 -8.44 20.22 16.81
CA LEU A 461 -7.63 19.12 16.25
C LEU A 461 -6.18 19.52 15.99
N ASP A 462 -5.84 20.81 16.06
CA ASP A 462 -4.50 21.29 15.77
C ASP A 462 -3.48 20.67 16.75
N SER A 463 -3.84 20.52 18.03
CA SER A 463 -3.00 19.84 19.02
C SER A 463 -2.81 18.35 18.73
N LEU A 464 -3.81 17.69 18.15
CA LEU A 464 -3.68 16.30 17.72
C LEU A 464 -2.69 16.23 16.55
N PHE A 465 -2.91 17.01 15.48
CA PHE A 465 -2.07 16.98 14.29
C PHE A 465 -0.67 17.54 14.49
N ALA A 466 -0.42 18.31 15.55
CA ALA A 466 0.93 18.73 15.92
C ALA A 466 1.86 17.56 16.32
N VAL A 467 1.29 16.41 16.71
CA VAL A 467 2.06 15.24 17.14
C VAL A 467 1.62 13.93 16.50
N TYR A 468 0.37 13.78 16.08
CA TYR A 468 -0.12 12.54 15.48
C TYR A 468 0.68 12.20 14.21
N GLN A 469 1.11 10.94 14.09
CA GLN A 469 1.88 10.45 12.93
C GLN A 469 3.14 11.28 12.57
N GLY A 470 3.80 11.86 13.58
CA GLY A 470 5.03 12.66 13.39
C GLY A 470 4.79 14.15 13.22
N GLY A 471 3.53 14.60 13.23
CA GLY A 471 3.14 15.99 13.13
C GLY A 471 2.43 16.30 11.81
N GLU A 472 2.41 17.59 11.43
CA GLU A 472 1.72 18.03 10.22
C GLU A 472 2.37 17.45 8.96
N THR A 473 1.51 16.98 8.04
CA THR A 473 1.90 16.57 6.69
C THR A 473 1.36 17.56 5.67
N ASP A 474 2.16 17.86 4.65
CA ASP A 474 1.73 18.66 3.51
C ASP A 474 1.24 17.72 2.41
N SER A 475 -0.06 17.71 2.15
CA SER A 475 -0.69 16.88 1.11
C SER A 475 -0.52 17.43 -0.31
N TYR A 476 0.13 18.58 -0.47
CA TYR A 476 0.35 19.24 -1.77
C TYR A 476 1.79 19.12 -2.28
N VAL A 477 2.61 18.27 -1.65
CA VAL A 477 3.98 17.99 -2.08
C VAL A 477 4.04 16.89 -3.15
N LEU A 478 5.18 16.78 -3.82
CA LEU A 478 5.46 15.67 -4.72
C LEU A 478 5.65 14.36 -3.95
N PRO A 479 5.42 13.18 -4.57
CA PRO A 479 5.73 11.89 -3.97
C PRO A 479 7.16 11.81 -3.45
N ILE A 480 8.11 12.42 -4.18
CA ILE A 480 9.50 12.58 -3.80
C ILE A 480 9.94 14.03 -4.04
N GLU A 481 10.67 14.58 -3.09
CA GLU A 481 11.32 15.89 -3.19
C GLU A 481 12.82 15.76 -2.99
N TYR A 482 13.62 16.59 -3.65
CA TYR A 482 15.06 16.60 -3.44
C TYR A 482 15.66 18.00 -3.43
N ARG A 483 16.79 18.14 -2.74
CA ARG A 483 17.55 19.39 -2.64
C ARG A 483 19.05 19.10 -2.58
N PHE A 484 19.82 19.88 -3.33
CA PHE A 484 21.28 19.91 -3.21
C PHE A 484 21.73 21.10 -2.36
N TYR A 485 22.40 20.86 -1.24
CA TYR A 485 22.92 21.88 -0.34
C TYR A 485 24.34 22.28 -0.75
N SER A 486 24.45 23.23 -1.69
CA SER A 486 25.74 23.65 -2.27
C SER A 486 26.81 24.13 -1.26
N ASN A 487 26.41 24.57 -0.07
CA ASN A 487 27.31 24.99 1.01
C ASN A 487 27.99 23.82 1.74
N THR A 488 27.34 22.65 1.80
CA THR A 488 27.87 21.42 2.41
C THR A 488 28.27 20.37 1.39
N GLY A 489 27.76 20.47 0.15
CA GLY A 489 27.92 19.45 -0.88
C GLY A 489 27.02 18.24 -0.70
N ILE A 490 25.97 18.32 0.14
CA ILE A 490 25.12 17.17 0.48
C ILE A 490 23.86 17.17 -0.39
N GLY A 491 23.53 16.00 -0.96
CA GLY A 491 22.23 15.73 -1.56
C GLY A 491 21.23 15.26 -0.52
N TYR A 492 20.01 15.77 -0.54
CA TYR A 492 18.92 15.34 0.34
C TYR A 492 17.73 14.93 -0.52
N ILE A 493 17.17 13.75 -0.23
CA ILE A 493 15.97 13.20 -0.86
C ILE A 493 14.98 12.89 0.26
N LYS A 494 13.76 13.40 0.13
CA LYS A 494 12.64 13.04 1.00
C LYS A 494 11.63 12.27 0.18
N ILE A 495 11.30 11.07 0.63
CA ILE A 495 10.27 10.23 0.02
C ILE A 495 9.02 10.41 0.87
N ASN A 496 8.05 11.15 0.35
CA ASN A 496 6.82 11.51 1.08
C ASN A 496 5.76 10.40 1.00
N SER A 497 5.76 9.58 -0.06
CA SER A 497 4.72 8.59 -0.29
C SER A 497 5.17 7.46 -1.22
N ASN A 498 4.72 6.24 -0.92
CA ASN A 498 4.73 5.08 -1.81
C ASN A 498 3.34 4.82 -2.43
N TYR A 499 2.41 5.78 -2.40
CA TYR A 499 0.99 5.58 -2.76
C TYR A 499 0.45 6.58 -3.81
N ASP A 500 1.13 7.72 -4.02
CA ASP A 500 0.75 8.73 -5.04
C ASP A 500 1.21 8.30 -6.45
N ASP A 501 1.59 9.21 -7.34
CA ASP A 501 2.13 8.86 -8.68
C ASP A 501 3.51 8.16 -8.58
N LEU A 502 3.48 6.82 -8.61
CA LEU A 502 4.66 5.95 -8.46
C LEU A 502 5.68 6.17 -9.58
N GLY A 503 5.23 6.34 -10.82
CA GLY A 503 6.11 6.60 -11.96
C GLY A 503 6.78 7.97 -11.85
N LEU A 504 6.08 8.99 -11.35
CA LEU A 504 6.69 10.29 -11.04
C LEU A 504 7.71 10.18 -9.91
N ALA A 505 7.39 9.41 -8.85
CA ALA A 505 8.31 9.18 -7.74
C ALA A 505 9.66 8.66 -8.25
N ILE A 506 9.66 7.56 -9.01
CA ILE A 506 10.87 6.91 -9.51
C ILE A 506 11.67 7.84 -10.42
N ARG A 507 11.01 8.56 -11.35
CA ARG A 507 11.68 9.56 -12.22
C ARG A 507 12.31 10.72 -11.44
N VAL A 508 11.68 11.18 -10.36
CA VAL A 508 12.24 12.24 -9.52
C VAL A 508 13.42 11.73 -8.71
N PHE A 509 13.36 10.49 -8.21
CA PHE A 509 14.44 9.85 -7.48
C PHE A 509 15.70 9.68 -8.35
N ASP A 510 15.57 9.06 -9.53
CA ASP A 510 16.67 8.92 -10.50
C ASP A 510 17.28 10.29 -10.83
N ARG A 511 16.43 11.28 -11.15
CA ARG A 511 16.89 12.65 -11.43
C ARG A 511 17.68 13.25 -10.26
N ALA A 512 17.27 13.00 -9.01
CA ALA A 512 17.95 13.50 -7.83
C ALA A 512 19.36 12.90 -7.73
N LEU A 513 19.48 11.58 -7.83
CA LEU A 513 20.76 10.86 -7.78
C LEU A 513 21.69 11.31 -8.91
N LYS A 514 21.18 11.44 -10.13
CA LYS A 514 21.91 11.99 -11.27
C LYS A 514 22.47 13.37 -11.00
N SER A 515 21.61 14.27 -10.52
CA SER A 515 21.97 15.66 -10.25
C SER A 515 23.05 15.76 -9.17
N PHE A 516 22.96 14.92 -8.13
CA PHE A 516 23.95 14.89 -7.05
C PHE A 516 25.28 14.28 -7.50
N SER A 517 25.25 13.24 -8.32
CA SER A 517 26.44 12.65 -8.95
C SER A 517 27.16 13.67 -9.83
N GLU A 518 26.44 14.35 -10.74
CA GLU A 518 27.00 15.39 -11.62
C GLU A 518 27.56 16.60 -10.84
N ALA A 519 26.98 16.92 -9.69
CA ALA A 519 27.45 17.98 -8.80
C ALA A 519 28.67 17.58 -7.95
N GLY A 520 29.04 16.29 -7.94
CA GLY A 520 30.10 15.75 -7.08
C GLY A 520 29.74 15.82 -5.61
N ALA A 521 28.53 15.39 -5.25
CA ALA A 521 28.05 15.40 -3.87
C ALA A 521 28.98 14.62 -2.93
N THR A 522 29.27 15.20 -1.76
CA THR A 522 30.08 14.60 -0.69
C THR A 522 29.38 13.40 -0.02
N GLY A 523 28.06 13.39 -0.11
CA GLY A 523 27.20 12.31 0.39
C GLY A 523 25.73 12.63 0.16
N ILE A 524 24.88 11.64 0.43
CA ILE A 524 23.42 11.76 0.31
C ILE A 524 22.72 11.39 1.61
N VAL A 525 21.57 12.02 1.84
CA VAL A 525 20.61 11.65 2.87
C VAL A 525 19.31 11.27 2.19
N ILE A 526 18.81 10.07 2.47
CA ILE A 526 17.48 9.58 2.06
C ILE A 526 16.59 9.60 3.31
N ASP A 527 15.45 10.27 3.23
CA ASP A 527 14.57 10.52 4.36
C ASP A 527 13.21 9.85 4.17
N MET A 528 12.99 8.80 4.96
CA MET A 528 11.80 7.93 4.96
C MET A 528 10.94 8.15 6.21
N ARG A 529 11.25 9.14 7.05
CA ARG A 529 10.65 9.27 8.39
C ARG A 529 9.13 9.44 8.36
N HIS A 530 8.59 10.18 7.38
CA HIS A 530 7.16 10.50 7.27
C HIS A 530 6.60 9.94 5.96
N ASN A 531 6.55 8.62 5.84
CA ASN A 531 6.04 7.91 4.67
C ASN A 531 5.19 6.71 5.10
N TYR A 532 3.88 6.79 4.84
CA TYR A 532 2.90 5.84 5.38
C TYR A 532 2.72 4.55 4.55
N GLY A 533 3.61 4.28 3.60
CA GLY A 533 3.56 3.07 2.78
C GLY A 533 2.81 3.25 1.46
N GLY A 534 2.35 2.13 0.91
CA GLY A 534 1.80 1.99 -0.44
C GLY A 534 2.42 0.80 -1.17
N SER A 535 3.00 1.01 -2.35
CA SER A 535 3.68 -0.02 -3.15
C SER A 535 5.21 0.10 -3.08
N PRO A 536 5.96 -1.00 -2.91
CA PRO A 536 7.42 -0.98 -2.99
C PRO A 536 7.88 -0.64 -4.42
N LEU A 537 8.93 0.18 -4.53
CA LEU A 537 9.43 0.78 -5.78
C LEU A 537 10.83 0.27 -6.18
N GLY A 538 11.51 -0.45 -5.30
CA GLY A 538 12.86 -0.99 -5.54
C GLY A 538 13.94 0.10 -5.62
N LEU A 539 13.78 1.25 -4.97
CA LEU A 539 14.65 2.42 -5.18
C LEU A 539 16.12 2.19 -4.76
N ALA A 540 16.36 1.23 -3.86
CA ALA A 540 17.71 0.81 -3.50
C ALA A 540 18.50 0.22 -4.68
N GLY A 541 17.80 -0.28 -5.71
CA GLY A 541 18.38 -0.82 -6.93
C GLY A 541 19.21 0.19 -7.72
N PHE A 542 19.01 1.50 -7.55
CA PHE A 542 19.85 2.54 -8.14
C PHE A 542 21.23 2.70 -7.45
N LEU A 543 21.41 2.10 -6.27
CA LEU A 543 22.57 2.31 -5.40
C LEU A 543 23.41 1.05 -5.18
N ASP A 544 22.87 -0.13 -5.48
CA ASP A 544 23.57 -1.41 -5.41
C ASP A 544 23.43 -2.20 -6.71
N ASP A 545 24.50 -2.88 -7.13
CA ASP A 545 24.53 -3.70 -8.34
C ASP A 545 24.29 -5.20 -8.08
N GLN A 546 23.87 -5.54 -6.85
CA GLN A 546 23.51 -6.88 -6.43
C GLN A 546 22.04 -6.97 -6.05
N ASP A 547 21.43 -8.14 -6.26
CA ASP A 547 20.10 -8.45 -5.75
C ASP A 547 20.06 -8.29 -4.22
N ILE A 548 19.07 -7.54 -3.72
CA ILE A 548 18.78 -7.45 -2.29
C ILE A 548 17.56 -8.32 -2.00
N LEU A 549 17.77 -9.45 -1.32
CA LEU A 549 16.68 -10.38 -0.97
C LEU A 549 15.72 -9.75 0.05
N LEU A 550 14.42 -9.81 -0.23
CA LEU A 550 13.36 -9.39 0.69
C LEU A 550 12.78 -10.59 1.45
N GLY A 551 11.74 -10.35 2.26
CA GLY A 551 10.96 -11.42 2.86
C GLY A 551 10.21 -12.25 1.82
N GLN A 552 10.04 -13.55 2.06
CA GLN A 552 9.17 -14.41 1.27
C GLN A 552 7.72 -14.14 1.66
N LEU A 553 6.89 -13.69 0.72
CA LEU A 553 5.44 -13.65 0.91
C LEU A 553 4.89 -15.08 1.01
N GLU A 554 4.06 -15.32 2.01
CA GLU A 554 3.34 -16.58 2.24
C GLU A 554 1.86 -16.32 2.51
N TYR A 555 0.97 -17.14 1.91
CA TYR A 555 -0.47 -17.17 2.20
C TYR A 555 -0.90 -18.52 2.74
N TYR A 556 -2.01 -18.53 3.48
CA TYR A 556 -2.62 -19.76 3.96
C TYR A 556 -3.26 -20.54 2.81
N SER A 557 -2.91 -21.83 2.68
CA SER A 557 -3.54 -22.76 1.77
C SER A 557 -4.62 -23.58 2.45
N ASP A 558 -5.84 -23.51 1.93
CA ASP A 558 -6.95 -24.36 2.34
C ASP A 558 -6.69 -25.84 2.02
N LYS A 559 -5.94 -26.13 0.94
CA LYS A 559 -5.63 -27.50 0.53
C LYS A 559 -4.71 -28.20 1.52
N THR A 560 -3.73 -27.48 2.07
CA THR A 560 -2.69 -28.07 2.93
C THR A 560 -2.83 -27.71 4.40
N GLY A 561 -3.62 -26.69 4.72
CA GLY A 561 -3.83 -26.15 6.07
C GLY A 561 -2.61 -25.42 6.62
N LYS A 562 -1.76 -24.85 5.75
CA LYS A 562 -0.49 -24.20 6.11
C LYS A 562 -0.28 -22.94 5.29
N PHE A 563 0.54 -22.04 5.82
CA PHE A 563 1.11 -20.95 5.05
C PHE A 563 2.20 -21.48 4.10
N GLU A 564 2.13 -21.08 2.84
CA GLU A 564 3.02 -21.53 1.78
C GLU A 564 3.52 -20.33 0.95
N PRO A 565 4.75 -20.40 0.41
CA PRO A 565 5.30 -19.35 -0.44
C PRO A 565 4.40 -19.02 -1.63
N ASP A 566 4.16 -17.73 -1.83
CA ASP A 566 3.55 -17.20 -3.05
C ASP A 566 4.67 -16.86 -4.04
N GLY A 567 4.85 -17.72 -5.04
CA GLY A 567 5.89 -17.55 -6.06
C GLY A 567 7.34 -17.54 -5.53
N PRO A 568 8.30 -17.12 -6.38
CA PRO A 568 9.69 -16.89 -5.98
C PRO A 568 9.80 -15.82 -4.89
N ARG A 569 10.92 -15.82 -4.17
CA ARG A 569 11.20 -14.77 -3.18
C ARG A 569 11.48 -13.44 -3.86
N ASP A 570 10.81 -12.40 -3.39
CA ASP A 570 11.00 -11.03 -3.85
C ASP A 570 12.40 -10.48 -3.57
N LYS A 571 12.80 -9.55 -4.43
CA LYS A 571 14.11 -8.90 -4.38
C LYS A 571 13.99 -7.47 -4.88
N VAL A 572 14.84 -6.59 -4.36
CA VAL A 572 15.18 -5.37 -5.10
C VAL A 572 16.22 -5.74 -6.13
N TYR A 573 15.87 -5.55 -7.41
CA TYR A 573 16.77 -5.78 -8.53
C TYR A 573 17.67 -4.55 -8.76
N PRO A 574 18.92 -4.74 -9.21
CA PRO A 574 19.75 -3.62 -9.62
C PRO A 574 19.15 -2.95 -10.86
N ASN A 575 19.00 -1.63 -10.79
CA ASN A 575 18.56 -0.82 -11.93
C ASN A 575 19.66 -0.75 -13.01
N GLU A 576 19.28 -0.51 -14.26
CA GLU A 576 20.24 -0.32 -15.35
C GLU A 576 21.19 0.87 -15.09
N GLU A 577 20.63 1.98 -14.58
CA GLU A 577 21.38 3.15 -14.18
C GLU A 577 21.82 3.03 -12.72
N GLN A 578 23.11 3.28 -12.48
CA GLN A 578 23.76 3.02 -11.20
C GLN A 578 24.50 4.25 -10.70
N TYR A 579 24.20 4.66 -9.47
CA TYR A 579 24.85 5.79 -8.80
C TYR A 579 25.68 5.32 -7.61
N ARG A 580 26.75 6.05 -7.29
CA ARG A 580 27.66 5.72 -6.19
C ARG A 580 27.99 6.98 -5.41
N PHE A 581 27.86 6.89 -4.08
CA PHE A 581 28.19 7.95 -3.14
C PHE A 581 29.03 7.35 -2.01
N GLU A 582 30.05 8.07 -1.56
CA GLU A 582 30.95 7.57 -0.50
C GLU A 582 30.27 7.53 0.87
N ASN A 583 29.40 8.51 1.14
CA ASN A 583 28.69 8.65 2.41
C ASN A 583 27.19 8.68 2.16
N MET A 584 26.47 7.72 2.74
CA MET A 584 25.02 7.58 2.58
C MET A 584 24.36 7.42 3.95
N VAL A 585 23.32 8.20 4.19
CA VAL A 585 22.53 8.13 5.42
C VAL A 585 21.06 7.90 5.07
N LEU A 586 20.45 6.91 5.71
CA LEU A 586 19.02 6.66 5.67
C LEU A 586 18.40 7.16 6.97
N LEU A 587 17.40 8.04 6.90
CA LEU A 587 16.63 8.48 8.05
C LEU A 587 15.33 7.67 8.15
N VAL A 588 15.10 7.06 9.30
CA VAL A 588 13.89 6.29 9.63
C VAL A 588 13.25 6.81 10.91
N ASP A 589 11.93 6.61 11.02
CA ASP A 589 11.13 6.85 12.22
C ASP A 589 9.95 5.88 12.21
N GLN A 590 9.23 5.78 13.32
CA GLN A 590 8.08 4.90 13.52
C GLN A 590 6.87 5.24 12.64
N PHE A 591 6.97 6.26 11.79
CA PHE A 591 5.93 6.65 10.84
C PHE A 591 6.18 6.15 9.42
N CYS A 592 7.22 5.32 9.26
CA CYS A 592 7.47 4.53 8.07
C CYS A 592 6.76 3.17 8.22
N TYR A 593 5.69 2.93 7.45
CA TYR A 593 4.82 1.75 7.55
C TYR A 593 4.79 0.94 6.24
N SER A 594 4.53 -0.37 6.32
CA SER A 594 4.26 -1.23 5.15
C SER A 594 5.35 -1.10 4.07
N ALA A 595 5.01 -0.82 2.80
CA ALA A 595 6.00 -0.65 1.73
C ALA A 595 7.13 0.37 2.02
N CYS A 596 6.91 1.36 2.90
CA CYS A 596 8.01 2.22 3.36
C CYS A 596 9.08 1.41 4.10
N GLU A 597 8.70 0.42 4.90
CA GLU A 597 9.60 -0.45 5.64
C GLU A 597 10.35 -1.40 4.71
N ILE A 598 9.70 -1.90 3.66
CA ILE A 598 10.35 -2.67 2.59
C ILE A 598 11.41 -1.81 1.89
N GLU A 599 11.08 -0.57 1.51
CA GLU A 599 12.03 0.38 0.92
C GLU A 599 13.19 0.73 1.87
N ALA A 600 12.87 1.04 3.13
CA ALA A 600 13.86 1.34 4.15
C ALA A 600 14.77 0.12 4.40
N TYR A 601 14.24 -1.09 4.35
CA TYR A 601 15.01 -2.32 4.42
C TYR A 601 15.94 -2.43 3.21
N GLY A 602 15.42 -2.27 1.99
CA GLY A 602 16.22 -2.24 0.76
C GLY A 602 17.41 -1.27 0.87
N PHE A 603 17.14 -0.01 1.24
CA PHE A 603 18.21 0.97 1.45
C PHE A 603 19.19 0.58 2.56
N SER A 604 18.71 0.00 3.66
CA SER A 604 19.57 -0.44 4.76
C SER A 604 20.56 -1.54 4.37
N GLN A 605 20.26 -2.31 3.32
CA GLN A 605 21.14 -3.35 2.80
C GLN A 605 22.20 -2.81 1.84
N VAL A 606 22.06 -1.59 1.32
CA VAL A 606 23.03 -0.96 0.42
C VAL A 606 24.40 -0.82 1.15
N PRO A 607 25.50 -1.34 0.58
CA PRO A 607 26.81 -1.29 1.21
C PRO A 607 27.25 0.14 1.59
N GLY A 608 27.51 0.37 2.88
CA GLY A 608 27.94 1.66 3.40
C GLY A 608 26.81 2.61 3.83
N MET A 609 25.54 2.19 3.71
CA MET A 609 24.42 2.96 4.25
C MET A 609 24.44 3.01 5.78
N VAL A 610 24.27 4.20 6.35
CA VAL A 610 24.10 4.39 7.80
C VAL A 610 22.66 4.74 8.11
N VAL A 611 21.96 3.85 8.82
CA VAL A 611 20.57 4.10 9.24
C VAL A 611 20.57 4.91 10.54
N MET A 612 19.88 6.05 10.55
CA MET A 612 19.72 6.92 11.72
C MET A 612 18.25 7.23 11.98
N GLY A 613 17.90 7.40 13.25
CA GLY A 613 16.53 7.69 13.65
C GLY A 613 16.40 7.78 15.16
N GLN A 614 15.30 8.36 15.63
CA GLN A 614 14.93 8.29 17.05
C GLN A 614 14.26 6.95 17.38
N PHE A 615 13.51 6.41 16.40
CA PHE A 615 12.83 5.12 16.48
C PHE A 615 13.18 4.25 15.26
N PRO A 616 12.99 2.92 15.34
CA PRO A 616 12.86 2.07 14.17
C PRO A 616 11.70 2.50 13.28
N THR A 617 11.58 1.91 12.08
CA THR A 617 10.32 1.95 11.34
C THR A 617 9.20 1.27 12.14
N ALA A 618 7.94 1.43 11.71
CA ALA A 618 6.78 1.12 12.53
C ALA A 618 6.69 -0.34 13.02
N GLY A 619 7.28 -1.27 12.26
CA GLY A 619 7.13 -2.70 12.47
C GLY A 619 5.72 -3.17 12.16
N VAL A 620 5.09 -2.57 11.16
CA VAL A 620 3.76 -2.87 10.63
C VAL A 620 4.02 -3.35 9.21
N GLU A 621 4.32 -4.65 9.04
CA GLU A 621 4.68 -5.27 7.76
C GLU A 621 3.86 -6.55 7.50
N ALA A 622 2.92 -6.48 6.55
CA ALA A 622 2.04 -7.57 6.17
C ALA A 622 1.34 -7.26 4.84
N GLU A 623 0.79 -8.29 4.19
CA GLU A 623 0.01 -8.13 2.97
C GLU A 623 -1.50 -8.14 3.29
N THR A 624 -2.23 -7.15 2.78
CA THR A 624 -3.64 -6.90 3.12
C THR A 624 -4.62 -7.01 1.95
N ALA A 625 -4.17 -7.07 0.69
CA ALA A 625 -5.04 -7.02 -0.48
C ALA A 625 -6.00 -8.21 -0.58
N ARG A 626 -5.65 -9.36 0.01
CA ARG A 626 -6.58 -10.51 0.12
C ARG A 626 -7.49 -10.45 1.36
N GLY A 627 -7.35 -9.43 2.20
CA GLY A 627 -7.94 -9.34 3.53
C GLY A 627 -9.05 -8.31 3.70
N ASP A 628 -9.69 -7.84 2.63
CA ASP A 628 -10.73 -6.81 2.66
C ASP A 628 -12.15 -7.38 2.71
N PHE A 629 -12.95 -6.90 3.66
CA PHE A 629 -14.32 -7.33 3.88
C PHE A 629 -15.28 -6.14 3.98
N LEU A 630 -16.37 -6.22 3.21
CA LEU A 630 -17.49 -5.27 3.32
C LEU A 630 -18.62 -5.93 4.11
N LEU A 631 -19.03 -5.31 5.22
CA LEU A 631 -20.02 -5.82 6.15
C LEU A 631 -21.31 -4.97 6.11
N PRO A 632 -22.41 -5.43 6.75
CA PRO A 632 -23.63 -4.63 6.90
C PRO A 632 -23.36 -3.24 7.49
N GLU A 633 -24.27 -2.30 7.22
CA GLU A 633 -24.15 -0.87 7.59
C GLU A 633 -22.99 -0.12 6.91
N GLY A 634 -22.34 -0.73 5.90
CA GLY A 634 -21.21 -0.13 5.21
C GLY A 634 -19.94 -0.11 6.05
N VAL A 635 -19.83 -1.01 7.03
CA VAL A 635 -18.60 -1.20 7.81
C VAL A 635 -17.60 -1.96 6.94
N GLU A 636 -16.38 -1.44 6.83
CA GLU A 636 -15.28 -2.07 6.12
C GLU A 636 -14.21 -2.48 7.15
N ILE A 637 -13.72 -3.71 7.05
CA ILE A 637 -12.62 -4.21 7.88
C ILE A 637 -11.55 -4.83 6.98
N THR A 638 -10.29 -4.49 7.27
CA THR A 638 -9.11 -5.01 6.57
C THR A 638 -8.25 -5.73 7.60
N LEU A 639 -7.90 -6.99 7.32
CA LEU A 639 -7.01 -7.79 8.17
C LEU A 639 -5.93 -8.44 7.32
N PRO A 640 -4.65 -8.44 7.73
CA PRO A 640 -3.62 -9.04 6.91
C PRO A 640 -3.76 -10.56 6.83
N THR A 641 -3.64 -11.07 5.60
CA THR A 641 -3.73 -12.50 5.26
C THR A 641 -2.43 -13.04 4.69
N GLY A 642 -1.53 -12.17 4.23
CA GLY A 642 -0.18 -12.55 3.82
C GLY A 642 0.87 -12.12 4.83
N ARG A 643 1.87 -12.97 5.04
CA ARG A 643 3.03 -12.69 5.90
C ARG A 643 4.32 -12.75 5.11
N PHE A 644 5.32 -12.01 5.55
CA PHE A 644 6.67 -12.08 5.01
C PHE A 644 7.60 -12.85 5.95
N THR A 645 8.36 -13.81 5.42
CA THR A 645 9.30 -14.63 6.20
C THR A 645 10.74 -14.51 5.71
N LEU A 646 11.68 -14.55 6.66
CA LEU A 646 13.11 -14.64 6.38
C LEU A 646 13.51 -16.09 6.00
N PRO A 647 14.70 -16.31 5.40
CA PRO A 647 15.18 -17.65 5.06
C PRO A 647 15.20 -18.67 6.21
N ASP A 648 15.23 -18.23 7.47
CA ASP A 648 15.18 -19.07 8.65
C ASP A 648 13.76 -19.33 9.18
N GLY A 649 12.74 -18.78 8.51
CA GLY A 649 11.32 -18.90 8.86
C GLY A 649 10.84 -17.89 9.90
N SER A 650 11.70 -16.98 10.38
CA SER A 650 11.27 -15.88 11.25
C SER A 650 10.49 -14.81 10.47
N ILE A 651 9.65 -14.05 11.16
CA ILE A 651 8.83 -13.01 10.53
C ILE A 651 9.70 -11.81 10.13
N PHE A 652 9.47 -11.32 8.92
CA PHE A 652 10.16 -10.17 8.34
C PHE A 652 9.45 -8.87 8.76
N LEU A 653 10.19 -8.00 9.46
CA LEU A 653 9.84 -6.63 9.90
C LEU A 653 8.63 -6.48 10.84
N GLU A 654 7.57 -7.28 10.75
CA GLU A 654 6.41 -7.16 11.65
C GLU A 654 6.82 -7.24 13.13
N GLY A 655 6.34 -6.29 13.92
CA GLY A 655 6.65 -6.14 15.34
C GLY A 655 8.05 -5.64 15.66
N GLN A 656 8.89 -5.31 14.67
CA GLN A 656 10.27 -4.86 14.87
C GLN A 656 10.61 -3.61 14.07
N GLY A 657 10.33 -3.61 12.77
CA GLY A 657 10.77 -2.61 11.81
C GLY A 657 12.28 -2.61 11.57
N VAL A 658 12.73 -1.76 10.66
CA VAL A 658 14.13 -1.48 10.35
C VAL A 658 14.75 -0.66 11.48
N GLN A 659 15.75 -1.23 12.13
CA GLN A 659 16.41 -0.62 13.28
C GLN A 659 17.42 0.46 12.86
N PRO A 660 17.49 1.63 13.54
CA PRO A 660 18.56 2.58 13.31
C PRO A 660 19.88 2.02 13.83
N THR A 661 20.92 2.09 13.00
CA THR A 661 22.30 1.78 13.43
C THR A 661 22.82 2.87 14.37
N VAL A 662 22.40 4.12 14.18
CA VAL A 662 22.65 5.24 15.08
C VAL A 662 21.32 5.73 15.65
N LYS A 663 21.00 5.31 16.87
CA LYS A 663 19.84 5.82 17.60
C LYS A 663 20.12 7.21 18.15
N LEU A 664 19.30 8.18 17.76
CA LEU A 664 19.33 9.55 18.24
C LEU A 664 18.39 9.70 19.44
N PRO A 665 18.74 10.51 20.46
CA PRO A 665 17.91 10.64 21.66
C PRO A 665 16.64 11.45 21.39
N VAL A 666 15.57 11.09 22.09
CA VAL A 666 14.37 11.92 22.25
C VAL A 666 14.54 12.72 23.54
N ASP A 667 15.12 13.92 23.42
CA ASP A 667 15.34 14.84 24.53
C ASP A 667 14.64 16.20 24.31
N ARG A 668 14.72 17.08 25.32
CA ARG A 668 14.15 18.44 25.23
C ARG A 668 14.68 19.22 24.02
N ALA A 669 15.94 19.04 23.64
CA ALA A 669 16.50 19.73 22.49
C ALA A 669 15.88 19.21 21.20
N SER A 670 15.67 17.90 21.08
CA SER A 670 15.07 17.28 19.90
C SER A 670 13.61 17.65 19.69
N VAL A 671 12.81 17.77 20.75
CA VAL A 671 11.35 17.99 20.64
C VAL A 671 10.93 19.45 20.73
N LEU A 672 11.81 20.36 21.17
CA LEU A 672 11.53 21.81 21.31
C LEU A 672 12.35 22.69 20.35
N SER A 673 13.20 22.10 19.51
CA SER A 673 14.02 22.84 18.57
C SER A 673 13.21 23.29 17.35
N ASP A 674 13.44 24.54 16.90
CA ASP A 674 12.92 25.03 15.62
C ASP A 674 13.67 24.43 14.40
N GLN A 675 14.69 23.61 14.64
CA GLN A 675 15.47 22.88 13.64
C GLN A 675 15.24 21.38 13.73
N ASP A 676 15.26 20.72 12.58
CA ASP A 676 15.27 19.27 12.46
C ASP A 676 16.61 18.69 12.92
N VAL A 677 16.67 18.26 14.18
CA VAL A 677 17.89 17.75 14.80
C VAL A 677 18.36 16.41 14.22
N VAL A 678 17.44 15.62 13.67
CA VAL A 678 17.74 14.31 13.09
C VAL A 678 18.40 14.52 11.74
N LEU A 679 17.84 15.39 10.89
CA LEU A 679 18.46 15.77 9.62
C LEU A 679 19.82 16.44 9.82
N GLN A 680 19.93 17.33 10.82
CA GLN A 680 21.20 17.97 11.13
C GLN A 680 22.27 16.96 11.57
N SER A 681 21.89 15.94 12.34
CA SER A 681 22.80 14.87 12.76
C SER A 681 23.33 14.06 11.56
N ALA A 682 22.50 13.80 10.56
CA ALA A 682 22.94 13.16 9.31
C ALA A 682 23.94 14.04 8.54
N PHE A 683 23.70 15.35 8.48
CA PHE A 683 24.61 16.29 7.81
C PHE A 683 25.96 16.34 8.53
N ASP A 684 25.94 16.46 9.86
CA ASP A 684 27.15 16.48 10.68
C ASP A 684 27.94 15.17 10.54
N TYR A 685 27.25 14.03 10.45
CA TYR A 685 27.88 12.74 10.19
C TYR A 685 28.63 12.74 8.85
N ILE A 686 27.96 13.09 7.74
CA ILE A 686 28.59 13.12 6.40
C ILE A 686 29.81 14.06 6.39
N LEU A 687 29.66 15.27 6.96
CA LEU A 687 30.76 16.25 7.01
C LEU A 687 31.93 15.79 7.88
N SER A 688 31.69 14.92 8.87
CA SER A 688 32.76 14.34 9.69
C SER A 688 33.57 13.24 8.98
N GLN A 689 33.04 12.68 7.89
CA GLN A 689 33.72 11.69 7.05
C GLN A 689 34.58 12.33 5.94
N SER A 690 34.42 13.65 5.72
CA SER A 690 35.00 14.40 4.59
C SER A 690 36.43 14.89 4.79
#